data_AF-A0A943UF63-F1
#
_entry.id   AF-A0A943UF63-F1
#
_cell.length_a   1.000
_cell.length_b   1.000
_cell.length_c   1.000
_cell.angle_alpha   90.00
_cell.angle_beta   90.00
_cell.angle_gamma   90.00
#
_symmetry.space_group_name_H-M   'P 1'
#
loop_
_entity.id
_entity.type
_entity.pdbx_description
1 polymer ?
#
loop_
_entity_poly.entity_id
_entity_poly.type
_entity_poly.pdbx_seq_one_letter_code
_entity_poly.pdbx_strand_id
1 'polypeptide(L)'
;MKAKAKLYGPMLLAALLCALVFATGAMKKPSEFELLNGQYMQLAGGKTRYAVADGDAYGALSGEMAGLHLPAGEYRLRWMISGDGDNVLRLKNDDGAAITPDEFVLHADEGEGECVFEIEEACENFAVEIEFASGSYLDVYGLKLYTPKYQDDAFTLLFFAIGASVLYGLLATGRLTRRNMVPALFIGLAVLLSCSMSLKSTFNYGHDGAYHLARLQNLADGLKSGQFPVRMGGFSFNGYGAITSVFYPDVFLYPFALMLLGGASAAYVGNVLLAALNIGAAAGMYAAAKRLFQNRWAATCASVLYTLSAYRVMDVYTRVAVGEAMAMAFFPLFIVGLYEVLFGDAKCWRMLALSACGIFLSHMLSTMLCAVLAAGAALLCLRRVIGQKRFVPLAKAAGLCLLLGLFQLAPFCMYSMQGIGAGTLVNDLTVNAVEPGQILMMGAGSASASSANQKVLAFSVEIGLPLLMGAMLALYAALQKPERGENEKAVLRLLACGAALAVAATDFFPWGPVSTLTGGKVGYMQFTWRLLMFVAPLLALAGGYGVTELGGKRPDAAAAAALCMAAVCVMPTLSGELHGARSIEQGATVSPHLGLAYAEYTLPDTNFLETRDRSLHIEGGVAVADYAKRGTTITAQVEAATEGTVSFPLFDYDGYRATLNGQEIAVETGDNNRVQIRVPAGTDGEVRIWFAGKRWWKITDAVSLAALLAVMLRRKFGKQA
;
A
#
# COMPACT_ATOMS: atom_id res chain seq x y z
N MET A 1 -8.29 27.07 31.90
CA MET A 1 -6.96 26.82 31.28
C MET A 1 -6.06 25.87 32.09
N LYS A 2 -5.85 26.08 33.39
CA LYS A 2 -4.95 25.26 34.24
C LYS A 2 -5.22 23.74 34.22
N ALA A 3 -6.48 23.29 34.15
CA ALA A 3 -6.82 21.87 34.07
C ALA A 3 -6.46 21.22 32.71
N LYS A 4 -6.58 21.97 31.61
CA LYS A 4 -6.18 21.50 30.27
C LYS A 4 -4.66 21.46 30.12
N ALA A 5 -3.95 22.44 30.69
CA ALA A 5 -2.48 22.46 30.69
C ALA A 5 -1.89 21.29 31.50
N LYS A 6 -2.49 20.90 32.63
CA LYS A 6 -2.09 19.69 33.38
C LYS A 6 -2.38 18.38 32.64
N LEU A 7 -3.46 18.32 31.86
CA LEU A 7 -3.87 17.12 31.11
C LEU A 7 -3.04 16.90 29.84
N TYR A 8 -2.74 17.98 29.10
CA TYR A 8 -2.03 17.92 27.82
C TYR A 8 -0.55 18.29 27.90
N GLY A 9 -0.09 18.88 29.01
CA GLY A 9 1.29 19.33 29.21
C GLY A 9 2.34 18.22 29.07
N PRO A 10 2.16 17.04 29.71
CA PRO A 10 3.07 15.91 29.52
C PRO A 10 3.07 15.38 28.08
N MET A 11 1.92 15.40 27.39
CA MET A 11 1.79 14.96 26.00
C MET A 11 2.49 15.92 25.03
N LEU A 12 2.32 17.22 25.24
CA LEU A 12 3.00 18.27 24.48
C LEU A 12 4.51 18.26 24.73
N LEU A 13 4.93 18.00 25.97
CA LEU A 13 6.35 17.92 26.33
C LEU A 13 7.01 16.67 25.71
N ALA A 14 6.35 15.51 25.73
CA ALA A 14 6.87 14.31 25.07
C ALA A 14 6.96 14.50 23.54
N ALA A 15 5.92 15.07 22.92
CA ALA A 15 5.93 15.37 21.49
C ALA A 15 6.99 16.43 21.12
N LEU A 16 7.17 17.46 21.95
CA LEU A 16 8.19 18.49 21.78
C LEU A 16 9.60 17.93 21.99
N LEU A 17 9.82 17.06 22.98
CA LEU A 17 11.11 16.41 23.22
C LEU A 17 11.48 15.46 22.07
N CYS A 18 10.52 14.67 21.56
CA CYS A 18 10.75 13.90 20.36
C CYS A 18 11.07 14.82 19.17
N ALA A 19 10.27 15.87 18.92
CA ALA A 19 10.52 16.83 17.86
C ALA A 19 11.88 17.54 18.01
N LEU A 20 12.31 17.81 19.25
CA LEU A 20 13.63 18.37 19.55
C LEU A 20 14.75 17.37 19.20
N VAL A 21 14.59 16.10 19.56
CA VAL A 21 15.53 15.01 19.23
C VAL A 21 15.66 14.83 17.71
N PHE A 22 14.57 14.96 16.97
CA PHE A 22 14.56 15.01 15.50
C PHE A 22 15.27 16.26 14.95
N ALA A 23 15.02 17.44 15.54
CA ALA A 23 15.61 18.70 15.10
C ALA A 23 17.10 18.85 15.43
N THR A 24 17.60 18.19 16.48
CA THR A 24 18.98 18.32 16.94
C THR A 24 19.92 17.26 16.37
N GLY A 25 19.43 16.28 15.60
CA GLY A 25 20.25 15.18 15.08
C GLY A 25 20.96 14.37 16.18
N ALA A 26 20.43 14.38 17.41
CA ALA A 26 21.13 13.94 18.62
C ALA A 26 21.26 12.40 18.74
N MET A 27 20.64 11.64 17.84
CA MET A 27 20.89 10.20 17.69
C MET A 27 21.93 9.99 16.59
N LYS A 28 23.18 10.38 16.86
CA LYS A 28 24.33 10.02 16.02
C LYS A 28 24.55 8.50 16.03
N LYS A 29 24.99 8.02 14.86
CA LYS A 29 24.96 6.66 14.34
C LYS A 29 25.88 5.68 15.11
N PRO A 30 25.43 4.44 15.41
CA PRO A 30 26.26 3.26 15.33
C PRO A 30 26.40 2.79 13.88
N SER A 31 27.53 2.15 13.58
CA SER A 31 27.98 1.68 12.28
C SER A 31 27.42 0.28 11.96
N GLU A 32 26.27 0.22 11.28
CA GLU A 32 25.75 -1.01 10.66
C GLU A 32 25.09 -0.62 9.33
N PHE A 33 25.30 -1.41 8.28
CA PHE A 33 25.02 -1.06 6.89
C PHE A 33 24.11 -2.15 6.22
N GLU A 34 22.91 -1.78 5.68
CA GLU A 34 21.70 -2.53 5.14
C GLU A 34 21.14 -2.47 3.64
N LEU A 35 20.72 -3.57 2.95
CA LEU A 35 20.89 -4.06 1.50
C LEU A 35 20.37 -3.25 0.24
N LEU A 36 21.10 -3.08 -0.87
CA LEU A 36 20.71 -2.24 -2.02
C LEU A 36 20.44 -3.05 -3.30
N ASN A 37 20.59 -4.37 -3.27
CA ASN A 37 20.01 -5.26 -4.28
C ASN A 37 19.91 -6.71 -3.78
N GLY A 38 18.72 -7.30 -3.93
CA GLY A 38 18.42 -8.71 -3.67
C GLY A 38 18.01 -9.44 -4.94
N GLN A 39 18.37 -8.93 -6.12
CA GLN A 39 18.20 -9.65 -7.39
C GLN A 39 19.57 -9.78 -8.05
N TYR A 40 19.89 -11.03 -8.39
CA TYR A 40 21.06 -11.45 -9.14
C TYR A 40 21.42 -10.41 -10.19
N MET A 41 22.64 -9.88 -10.11
CA MET A 41 23.21 -9.14 -11.23
C MET A 41 23.10 -10.06 -12.45
N GLN A 42 22.23 -9.72 -13.42
CA GLN A 42 22.29 -10.33 -14.73
C GLN A 42 23.47 -9.70 -15.44
N LEU A 43 24.64 -10.29 -15.23
CA LEU A 43 25.82 -10.04 -16.05
C LEU A 43 25.46 -10.36 -17.52
N ALA A 44 26.11 -9.70 -18.48
CA ALA A 44 25.80 -9.83 -19.90
C ALA A 44 25.57 -11.29 -20.33
N GLY A 45 24.46 -11.52 -21.02
CA GLY A 45 24.05 -12.85 -21.49
C GLY A 45 23.31 -13.70 -20.46
N GLY A 46 23.03 -13.19 -19.25
CA GLY A 46 22.33 -13.93 -18.20
C GLY A 46 23.16 -15.05 -17.56
N LYS A 47 24.49 -15.02 -17.77
CA LYS A 47 25.44 -15.96 -17.17
C LYS A 47 25.77 -15.51 -15.75
N THR A 48 25.75 -16.45 -14.80
CA THR A 48 26.23 -16.23 -13.42
C THR A 48 27.62 -16.81 -13.18
N ARG A 49 28.20 -17.44 -14.21
CA ARG A 49 29.48 -18.16 -14.22
C ARG A 49 30.28 -17.76 -15.45
N TYR A 50 31.56 -17.46 -15.24
CA TYR A 50 32.55 -17.19 -16.27
C TYR A 50 33.69 -18.18 -16.10
N ALA A 51 34.10 -18.85 -17.17
CA ALA A 51 35.19 -19.81 -17.11
C ALA A 51 36.01 -19.83 -18.40
N VAL A 52 37.33 -19.92 -18.25
CA VAL A 52 38.26 -20.05 -19.40
C VAL A 52 37.95 -21.32 -20.20
N ALA A 53 37.49 -22.38 -19.51
CA ALA A 53 37.07 -23.64 -20.13
C ALA A 53 35.83 -23.50 -21.03
N ASP A 54 34.98 -22.51 -20.76
CA ASP A 54 33.75 -22.24 -21.53
C ASP A 54 34.01 -21.24 -22.68
N GLY A 55 35.27 -20.84 -22.89
CA GLY A 55 35.69 -19.90 -23.92
C GLY A 55 35.52 -18.43 -23.54
N ASP A 56 35.23 -18.12 -22.28
CA ASP A 56 35.12 -16.75 -21.79
C ASP A 56 36.52 -16.11 -21.66
N ALA A 57 36.66 -14.85 -22.10
CA ALA A 57 37.90 -14.10 -22.02
C ALA A 57 37.98 -13.31 -20.71
N TYR A 58 39.22 -13.06 -20.24
CA TYR A 58 39.45 -12.09 -19.17
C TYR A 58 39.02 -10.68 -19.61
N GLY A 59 38.44 -9.92 -18.68
CA GLY A 59 38.00 -8.55 -18.94
C GLY A 59 36.78 -8.14 -18.11
N ALA A 60 36.36 -6.89 -18.28
CA ALA A 60 35.19 -6.34 -17.62
C ALA A 60 33.93 -7.12 -18.04
N LEU A 61 33.22 -7.67 -17.06
CA LEU A 61 31.94 -8.32 -17.28
C LEU A 61 30.91 -7.21 -17.48
N SER A 62 30.29 -7.17 -18.66
CA SER A 62 29.25 -6.19 -18.99
C SER A 62 27.94 -6.51 -18.25
N GLY A 63 27.92 -6.33 -16.93
CA GLY A 63 26.70 -6.40 -16.13
C GLY A 63 26.36 -5.01 -15.62
N GLU A 64 25.35 -4.37 -16.19
CA GLU A 64 24.88 -3.11 -15.66
C GLU A 64 23.95 -3.38 -14.47
N MET A 65 24.42 -3.11 -13.26
CA MET A 65 23.50 -2.68 -12.20
C MET A 65 23.06 -1.25 -12.51
N ALA A 66 22.13 -1.11 -13.46
CA ALA A 66 21.66 0.19 -13.92
C ALA A 66 20.67 0.83 -12.93
N GLY A 67 20.85 2.13 -12.66
CA GLY A 67 19.74 3.04 -12.36
C GLY A 67 19.56 3.48 -10.91
N LEU A 68 20.46 3.14 -9.98
CA LEU A 68 20.35 3.60 -8.59
C LEU A 68 20.85 5.05 -8.45
N HIS A 69 19.99 5.95 -7.98
CA HIS A 69 20.40 7.29 -7.56
C HIS A 69 20.75 7.25 -6.06
N LEU A 70 22.01 7.52 -5.71
CA LEU A 70 22.48 7.45 -4.33
C LEU A 70 22.80 8.86 -3.82
N PRO A 71 22.22 9.31 -2.69
CA PRO A 71 22.60 10.58 -2.09
C PRO A 71 24.06 10.61 -1.61
N ALA A 72 24.61 11.79 -1.32
CA ALA A 72 25.90 11.88 -0.63
C ALA A 72 25.86 11.14 0.72
N GLY A 73 26.89 10.36 1.02
CA GLY A 73 27.00 9.63 2.28
C GLY A 73 27.87 8.39 2.20
N GLU A 74 27.96 7.69 3.33
CA GLU A 74 28.74 6.46 3.51
C GLU A 74 27.86 5.22 3.24
N TYR A 75 28.38 4.30 2.44
CA TYR A 75 27.73 3.08 1.97
C TYR A 75 28.59 1.84 2.24
N ARG A 76 28.00 0.65 2.27
CA ARG A 76 28.74 -0.63 2.29
C ARG A 76 28.28 -1.53 1.16
N LEU A 77 29.15 -2.32 0.58
CA LEU A 77 28.81 -3.31 -0.43
C LEU A 77 29.25 -4.68 0.06
N ARG A 78 28.37 -5.67 0.02
CA ARG A 78 28.66 -7.08 0.31
C ARG A 78 28.44 -7.92 -0.94
N TRP A 79 29.33 -8.88 -1.17
CA TRP A 79 29.25 -9.79 -2.30
C TRP A 79 29.29 -11.25 -1.84
N MET A 80 28.76 -12.13 -2.67
CA MET A 80 28.85 -13.58 -2.53
C MET A 80 29.31 -14.14 -3.87
N ILE A 81 30.51 -14.73 -3.89
CA ILE A 81 31.21 -15.18 -5.11
C ILE A 81 31.89 -16.53 -4.88
N SER A 82 32.25 -17.23 -5.95
CA SER A 82 33.19 -18.35 -5.91
C SER A 82 34.14 -18.25 -7.10
N GLY A 83 35.44 -18.21 -6.86
CA GLY A 83 36.45 -18.18 -7.92
C GLY A 83 37.81 -18.54 -7.37
N ASP A 84 38.70 -18.98 -8.25
CA ASP A 84 40.04 -19.50 -7.92
C ASP A 84 41.17 -18.51 -8.28
N GLY A 85 40.83 -17.26 -8.58
CA GLY A 85 41.76 -16.17 -8.83
C GLY A 85 41.26 -14.83 -8.27
N ASP A 86 42.18 -13.88 -8.13
CA ASP A 86 41.86 -12.51 -7.71
C ASP A 86 41.20 -11.75 -8.87
N ASN A 87 40.05 -11.15 -8.59
CA ASN A 87 39.23 -10.41 -9.53
C ASN A 87 39.00 -8.98 -9.02
N VAL A 88 38.41 -8.10 -9.83
CA VAL A 88 38.27 -6.68 -9.48
C VAL A 88 36.80 -6.27 -9.49
N LEU A 89 36.41 -5.44 -8.54
CA LEU A 89 35.11 -4.80 -8.43
C LEU A 89 35.30 -3.29 -8.50
N ARG A 90 34.64 -2.64 -9.47
CA ARG A 90 34.66 -1.17 -9.65
C ARG A 90 33.28 -0.57 -9.42
N LEU A 91 33.25 0.58 -8.77
CA LEU A 91 32.07 1.40 -8.56
C LEU A 91 32.09 2.56 -9.57
N LYS A 92 30.98 2.75 -10.29
CA LYS A 92 30.86 3.80 -11.32
C LYS A 92 29.55 4.56 -11.15
N ASN A 93 29.51 5.77 -11.72
CA ASN A 93 28.30 6.58 -11.90
C ASN A 93 28.40 7.35 -13.23
N ASP A 94 27.28 7.87 -13.70
CA ASP A 94 27.22 8.58 -14.99
C ASP A 94 27.54 10.08 -14.86
N ASP A 95 27.40 10.63 -13.65
CA ASP A 95 27.59 12.05 -13.37
C ASP A 95 28.97 12.39 -12.80
N GLY A 96 29.85 11.39 -12.67
CA GLY A 96 31.24 11.58 -12.23
C GLY A 96 31.38 11.99 -10.76
N ALA A 97 30.34 11.82 -9.94
CA ALA A 97 30.43 12.11 -8.52
C ALA A 97 31.54 11.26 -7.86
N ALA A 98 32.32 11.86 -6.97
CA ALA A 98 33.45 11.16 -6.36
C ALA A 98 32.96 10.00 -5.46
N ILE A 99 33.41 8.79 -5.78
CA ILE A 99 33.23 7.57 -4.97
C ILE A 99 34.60 7.22 -4.40
N THR A 100 34.70 7.00 -3.09
CA THR A 100 35.99 6.70 -2.44
C THR A 100 35.84 5.62 -1.38
N PRO A 101 36.50 4.46 -1.51
CA PRO A 101 37.20 3.95 -2.70
C PRO A 101 36.23 3.57 -3.82
N ASP A 102 36.68 3.66 -5.07
CA ASP A 102 35.95 3.26 -6.28
C ASP A 102 36.34 1.88 -6.82
N GLU A 103 37.43 1.27 -6.33
CA GLU A 103 37.91 -0.06 -6.75
C GLU A 103 38.23 -0.97 -5.55
N PHE A 104 37.87 -2.25 -5.67
CA PHE A 104 38.07 -3.29 -4.65
C PHE A 104 38.55 -4.60 -5.29
N VAL A 105 39.33 -5.39 -4.55
CA VAL A 105 39.79 -6.72 -4.99
C VAL A 105 38.85 -7.79 -4.43
N LEU A 106 38.41 -8.69 -5.29
CA LEU A 106 37.65 -9.89 -4.98
C LEU A 106 38.63 -11.07 -4.88
N HIS A 107 38.89 -11.56 -3.67
CA HIS A 107 39.93 -12.56 -3.46
C HIS A 107 39.51 -13.98 -3.87
N ALA A 108 40.48 -14.78 -4.31
CA ALA A 108 40.27 -16.21 -4.54
C ALA A 108 39.74 -16.92 -3.28
N ASP A 109 38.79 -17.84 -3.45
CA ASP A 109 38.16 -18.66 -2.40
C ASP A 109 37.48 -17.88 -1.25
N GLU A 110 37.20 -16.58 -1.40
CA GLU A 110 36.64 -15.74 -0.34
C GLU A 110 35.21 -16.16 0.08
N GLY A 111 34.37 -16.57 -0.88
CA GLY A 111 32.97 -16.96 -0.64
C GLY A 111 32.05 -15.76 -0.39
N GLU A 112 32.26 -15.03 0.70
CA GLU A 112 31.55 -13.80 1.07
C GLU A 112 32.53 -12.70 1.50
N GLY A 113 32.38 -11.49 0.95
CA GLY A 113 33.20 -10.33 1.32
C GLY A 113 32.38 -9.03 1.45
N GLU A 114 32.96 -8.00 2.09
CA GLU A 114 32.33 -6.68 2.24
C GLU A 114 33.34 -5.51 2.15
N CYS A 115 32.87 -4.34 1.68
CA CYS A 115 33.64 -3.09 1.67
C CYS A 115 32.76 -1.87 2.04
N VAL A 116 33.39 -0.77 2.46
CA VAL A 116 32.74 0.52 2.75
C VAL A 116 33.28 1.56 1.77
N PHE A 117 32.41 2.42 1.24
CA PHE A 117 32.76 3.53 0.37
C PHE A 117 31.91 4.77 0.67
N GLU A 118 32.42 5.95 0.35
CA GLU A 118 31.74 7.23 0.53
C GLU A 118 31.46 7.87 -0.83
N ILE A 119 30.29 8.49 -0.94
CA ILE A 119 29.88 9.31 -2.08
C ILE A 119 29.83 10.77 -1.58
N GLU A 120 30.67 11.64 -2.12
CA GLU A 120 30.78 13.03 -1.66
C GLU A 120 29.56 13.88 -2.07
N GLU A 121 29.03 13.63 -3.27
CA GLU A 121 27.87 14.31 -3.84
C GLU A 121 26.89 13.30 -4.42
N ALA A 122 25.59 13.56 -4.34
CA ALA A 122 24.58 12.61 -4.80
C ALA A 122 24.85 12.18 -6.25
N CYS A 123 24.95 10.86 -6.49
CA CYS A 123 25.29 10.31 -7.79
C CYS A 123 24.09 9.72 -8.53
N GLU A 124 24.05 9.91 -9.84
CA GLU A 124 23.09 9.30 -10.76
C GLU A 124 23.66 8.03 -11.41
N ASN A 125 22.80 7.02 -11.55
CA ASN A 125 23.14 5.75 -12.19
C ASN A 125 24.37 5.06 -11.59
N PHE A 126 24.39 4.96 -10.26
CA PHE A 126 25.36 4.11 -9.58
C PHE A 126 25.32 2.69 -10.13
N ALA A 127 26.49 2.19 -10.53
CA ALA A 127 26.71 0.88 -11.09
C ALA A 127 27.90 0.20 -10.42
N VAL A 128 27.87 -1.12 -10.38
CA VAL A 128 29.02 -1.95 -9.99
C VAL A 128 29.41 -2.79 -11.18
N GLU A 129 30.68 -2.74 -11.55
CA GLU A 129 31.30 -3.53 -12.61
C GLU A 129 32.21 -4.56 -11.94
N ILE A 130 32.10 -5.83 -12.35
CA ILE A 130 33.04 -6.88 -11.96
C ILE A 130 33.92 -7.19 -13.17
N GLU A 131 35.24 -7.21 -12.98
CA GLU A 131 36.22 -7.63 -13.98
C GLU A 131 36.76 -9.01 -13.63
N PHE A 132 36.57 -9.96 -14.56
CA PHE A 132 37.20 -11.27 -14.49
C PHE A 132 38.66 -11.13 -14.93
N ALA A 133 39.57 -10.95 -13.97
CA ALA A 133 40.95 -10.57 -14.19
C ALA A 133 41.93 -11.76 -14.09
N SER A 134 41.60 -12.77 -13.28
CA SER A 134 42.43 -13.96 -13.11
C SER A 134 41.66 -15.17 -12.57
N GLY A 135 42.24 -16.37 -12.68
CA GLY A 135 41.61 -17.64 -12.27
C GLY A 135 41.05 -18.44 -13.45
N SER A 136 40.68 -19.69 -13.21
CA SER A 136 40.02 -20.52 -14.23
C SER A 136 38.51 -20.30 -14.28
N TYR A 137 37.88 -19.81 -13.21
CA TYR A 137 36.47 -19.44 -13.17
C TYR A 137 36.10 -18.38 -12.12
N LEU A 138 34.95 -17.73 -12.31
CA LEU A 138 34.29 -16.83 -11.36
C LEU A 138 32.76 -17.00 -11.44
N ASP A 139 32.15 -17.37 -10.31
CA ASP A 139 30.72 -17.39 -10.07
C ASP A 139 30.33 -16.19 -9.19
N VAL A 140 29.25 -15.49 -9.56
CA VAL A 140 28.69 -14.39 -8.76
C VAL A 140 27.27 -14.76 -8.32
N TYR A 141 27.09 -15.01 -7.02
CA TYR A 141 25.82 -15.42 -6.43
C TYR A 141 24.97 -14.25 -5.97
N GLY A 142 25.58 -13.13 -5.57
CA GLY A 142 24.84 -11.93 -5.18
C GLY A 142 25.70 -10.73 -4.81
N LEU A 143 25.15 -9.53 -5.02
CA LEU A 143 25.71 -8.24 -4.60
C LEU A 143 24.65 -7.48 -3.81
N LYS A 144 25.07 -6.89 -2.70
CA LYS A 144 24.23 -6.35 -1.64
C LYS A 144 24.83 -5.03 -1.20
N LEU A 145 24.40 -3.92 -1.79
CA LEU A 145 24.91 -2.59 -1.41
C LEU A 145 24.21 -2.10 -0.11
N TYR A 146 24.57 -1.02 0.56
CA TYR A 146 24.04 -0.70 1.88
C TYR A 146 24.05 0.81 2.16
N THR A 147 22.95 1.45 2.59
CA THR A 147 22.85 2.92 2.82
C THR A 147 23.15 3.35 4.27
N PRO A 148 23.46 4.64 4.54
CA PRO A 148 23.68 5.13 5.91
C PRO A 148 22.41 5.13 6.79
N LYS A 149 22.61 5.10 8.13
CA LYS A 149 21.60 4.89 9.18
C LYS A 149 20.26 5.64 9.00
N TYR A 150 19.16 4.88 9.14
CA TYR A 150 17.78 5.37 9.17
C TYR A 150 17.32 5.81 10.57
N GLN A 151 16.26 6.59 10.63
CA GLN A 151 15.68 7.09 11.88
C GLN A 151 14.62 6.15 12.48
N ASP A 152 14.62 4.86 12.10
CA ASP A 152 13.60 3.88 12.49
C ASP A 152 13.44 3.76 14.02
N ASP A 153 14.55 3.77 14.77
CA ASP A 153 14.54 3.81 16.23
C ASP A 153 13.86 5.07 16.78
N ALA A 154 14.14 6.22 16.16
CA ALA A 154 13.57 7.50 16.56
C ALA A 154 12.05 7.52 16.34
N PHE A 155 11.60 7.04 15.18
CA PHE A 155 10.18 6.87 14.88
C PHE A 155 9.52 5.88 15.83
N THR A 156 10.19 4.78 16.17
CA THR A 156 9.69 3.78 17.11
C THR A 156 9.47 4.40 18.48
N LEU A 157 10.45 5.12 19.01
CA LEU A 157 10.34 5.85 20.27
C LEU A 157 9.23 6.91 20.22
N LEU A 158 9.08 7.63 19.09
CA LEU A 158 7.99 8.57 18.88
C LEU A 158 6.62 7.88 18.95
N PHE A 159 6.44 6.74 18.29
CA PHE A 159 5.17 6.01 18.34
C PHE A 159 4.88 5.45 19.73
N PHE A 160 5.88 4.95 20.46
CA PHE A 160 5.72 4.57 21.86
C PHE A 160 5.31 5.77 22.72
N ALA A 161 5.94 6.94 22.53
CA ALA A 161 5.60 8.16 23.26
C ALA A 161 4.17 8.63 22.93
N ILE A 162 3.75 8.58 21.67
CA ILE A 162 2.38 8.89 21.23
C ILE A 162 1.39 7.88 21.85
N GLY A 163 1.68 6.58 21.77
CA GLY A 163 0.85 5.52 22.32
C GLY A 163 0.66 5.67 23.84
N ALA A 164 1.76 5.90 24.57
CA ALA A 164 1.75 6.17 26.01
C ALA A 164 0.95 7.46 26.32
N SER A 165 1.11 8.51 25.51
CA SER A 165 0.35 9.75 25.64
C SER A 165 -1.14 9.56 25.43
N VAL A 166 -1.53 8.77 24.42
CA VAL A 166 -2.94 8.42 24.16
C VAL A 166 -3.51 7.61 25.32
N LEU A 167 -2.78 6.59 25.80
CA LEU A 167 -3.20 5.78 26.93
C LEU A 167 -3.37 6.62 28.21
N TYR A 168 -2.39 7.50 28.51
CA TYR A 168 -2.48 8.46 29.60
C TYR A 168 -3.70 9.36 29.46
N GLY A 169 -3.92 9.94 28.27
CA GLY A 169 -5.08 10.78 27.99
C GLY A 169 -6.41 10.04 28.17
N LEU A 170 -6.50 8.78 27.76
CA LEU A 170 -7.69 7.94 27.94
C LEU A 170 -7.97 7.64 29.42
N LEU A 171 -6.93 7.36 30.20
CA LEU A 171 -7.03 7.16 31.66
C LEU A 171 -7.40 8.45 32.38
N ALA A 172 -6.68 9.55 32.11
CA ALA A 172 -6.86 10.83 32.77
C ALA A 172 -8.21 11.50 32.45
N THR A 173 -8.79 11.23 31.27
CA THR A 173 -10.14 11.70 30.91
C THR A 173 -11.25 10.75 31.38
N GLY A 174 -10.92 9.63 32.04
CA GLY A 174 -11.88 8.62 32.47
C GLY A 174 -12.58 7.87 31.32
N ARG A 175 -12.06 7.98 30.09
CA ARG A 175 -12.58 7.23 28.93
C ARG A 175 -12.21 5.75 29.01
N LEU A 176 -11.05 5.44 29.56
CA LEU A 176 -10.63 4.09 29.92
C LEU A 176 -10.83 3.86 31.41
N THR A 177 -11.94 3.20 31.76
CA THR A 177 -12.26 2.81 33.15
C THR A 177 -11.92 1.34 33.39
N ARG A 178 -11.84 0.90 34.67
CA ARG A 178 -11.68 -0.54 35.01
C ARG A 178 -12.66 -1.45 34.25
N ARG A 179 -13.88 -0.95 34.00
CA ARG A 179 -14.97 -1.66 33.31
C ARG A 179 -14.72 -1.86 31.81
N ASN A 180 -13.93 -1.01 31.17
CA ASN A 180 -13.62 -1.07 29.74
C ASN A 180 -12.16 -1.46 29.46
N MET A 181 -11.31 -1.52 30.49
CA MET A 181 -9.91 -1.90 30.39
C MET A 181 -9.73 -3.35 29.92
N VAL A 182 -10.54 -4.29 30.44
CA VAL A 182 -10.48 -5.70 30.03
C VAL A 182 -10.89 -5.87 28.56
N PRO A 183 -12.03 -5.33 28.07
CA PRO A 183 -12.32 -5.23 26.65
C PRO A 183 -11.18 -4.66 25.78
N ALA A 184 -10.59 -3.54 26.22
CA ALA A 184 -9.49 -2.90 25.49
C ALA A 184 -8.24 -3.79 25.44
N LEU A 185 -7.95 -4.54 26.52
CA LEU A 185 -6.84 -5.50 26.58
C LEU A 185 -7.04 -6.65 25.59
N PHE A 186 -8.24 -7.22 25.48
CA PHE A 186 -8.52 -8.29 24.51
C PHE A 186 -8.34 -7.81 23.06
N ILE A 187 -8.81 -6.60 22.76
CA ILE A 187 -8.60 -5.99 21.43
C ILE A 187 -7.12 -5.71 21.21
N GLY A 188 -6.41 -5.16 22.21
CA GLY A 188 -4.98 -4.90 22.14
C GLY A 188 -4.16 -6.17 21.91
N LEU A 189 -4.53 -7.28 22.56
CA LEU A 189 -3.87 -8.57 22.37
C LEU A 189 -4.17 -9.16 20.98
N ALA A 190 -5.41 -9.06 20.48
CA ALA A 190 -5.72 -9.44 19.10
C ALA A 190 -4.93 -8.62 18.07
N VAL A 191 -4.80 -7.31 18.28
CA VAL A 191 -3.99 -6.44 17.43
C VAL A 191 -2.51 -6.83 17.52
N LEU A 192 -1.98 -7.04 18.72
CA LEU A 192 -0.58 -7.44 18.91
C LEU A 192 -0.26 -8.76 18.19
N LEU A 193 -1.12 -9.77 18.34
CA LEU A 193 -1.01 -11.05 17.64
C LEU A 193 -1.08 -10.87 16.13
N SER A 194 -2.04 -10.06 15.65
CA SER A 194 -2.17 -9.74 14.23
C SER A 194 -0.99 -8.94 13.71
N CYS A 195 -0.26 -8.17 14.53
CA CYS A 195 0.90 -7.37 14.17
C CYS A 195 2.23 -8.12 14.30
N SER A 196 2.26 -9.40 14.66
CA SER A 196 3.49 -10.16 14.90
C SER A 196 4.53 -10.03 13.77
N MET A 197 4.05 -10.07 12.52
CA MET A 197 4.86 -9.85 11.31
C MET A 197 5.42 -8.44 11.20
N SER A 198 4.61 -7.43 11.51
CA SER A 198 4.99 -6.02 11.46
C SER A 198 6.01 -5.62 12.52
N LEU A 199 6.28 -6.48 13.50
CA LEU A 199 7.27 -6.25 14.55
C LEU A 199 8.68 -6.75 14.18
N LYS A 200 8.85 -7.36 13.00
CA LYS A 200 10.16 -7.79 12.49
C LYS A 200 11.03 -6.60 12.09
N SER A 201 12.36 -6.82 12.12
CA SER A 201 13.34 -5.94 11.48
C SER A 201 13.31 -6.01 9.95
N THR A 202 12.61 -7.00 9.37
CA THR A 202 12.41 -7.13 7.93
C THR A 202 10.94 -6.92 7.56
N PHE A 203 10.69 -6.49 6.32
CA PHE A 203 9.36 -6.41 5.72
C PHE A 203 9.20 -7.53 4.69
N ASN A 204 8.14 -8.30 4.81
CA ASN A 204 7.84 -9.35 3.85
C ASN A 204 7.12 -8.77 2.63
N TYR A 205 7.57 -9.12 1.42
CA TYR A 205 6.97 -8.59 0.20
C TYR A 205 5.58 -9.15 -0.08
N GLY A 206 5.28 -10.38 0.32
CA GLY A 206 4.06 -11.07 -0.13
C GLY A 206 3.92 -11.02 -1.65
N HIS A 207 2.70 -10.88 -2.15
CA HIS A 207 2.43 -10.74 -3.60
C HIS A 207 2.70 -9.32 -4.11
N ASP A 208 2.12 -8.30 -3.46
CA ASP A 208 2.05 -6.91 -3.97
C ASP A 208 2.94 -5.92 -3.19
N GLY A 209 3.70 -6.38 -2.19
CA GLY A 209 4.43 -5.49 -1.28
C GLY A 209 5.51 -4.65 -1.97
N ALA A 210 6.17 -5.19 -3.00
CA ALA A 210 7.17 -4.44 -3.77
C ALA A 210 6.53 -3.24 -4.49
N TYR A 211 5.36 -3.47 -5.09
CA TYR A 211 4.56 -2.43 -5.73
C TYR A 211 4.11 -1.36 -4.73
N HIS A 212 3.62 -1.75 -3.56
CA HIS A 212 3.15 -0.80 -2.55
C HIS A 212 4.28 0.01 -1.90
N LEU A 213 5.47 -0.58 -1.73
CA LEU A 213 6.65 0.18 -1.30
C LEU A 213 7.12 1.16 -2.39
N ALA A 214 7.14 0.75 -3.66
CA ALA A 214 7.48 1.64 -4.77
C ALA A 214 6.46 2.79 -4.91
N ARG A 215 5.18 2.51 -4.66
CA ARG A 215 4.12 3.53 -4.60
C ARG A 215 4.35 4.55 -3.48
N LEU A 216 4.80 4.13 -2.29
CA LEU A 216 5.18 5.05 -1.22
C LEU A 216 6.38 5.92 -1.60
N GLN A 217 7.38 5.35 -2.28
CA GLN A 217 8.54 6.09 -2.80
C GLN A 217 8.13 7.11 -3.87
N ASN A 218 7.25 6.73 -4.82
CA ASN A 218 6.65 7.66 -5.77
C ASN A 218 5.93 8.82 -5.09
N LEU A 219 5.14 8.54 -4.06
CA LEU A 219 4.41 9.55 -3.30
C LEU A 219 5.38 10.52 -2.60
N ALA A 220 6.45 10.00 -1.99
CA ALA A 220 7.50 10.81 -1.37
C ALA A 220 8.26 11.67 -2.39
N ASP A 221 8.57 11.11 -3.57
CA ASP A 221 9.24 11.84 -4.65
C ASP A 221 8.36 12.96 -5.25
N GLY A 222 7.06 12.71 -5.43
CA GLY A 222 6.10 13.72 -5.84
C GLY A 222 5.99 14.89 -4.84
N LEU A 223 6.03 14.58 -3.53
CA LEU A 223 6.09 15.59 -2.47
C LEU A 223 7.40 16.41 -2.53
N LYS A 224 8.55 15.76 -2.71
CA LYS A 224 9.85 16.44 -2.92
C LYS A 224 9.84 17.35 -4.15
N SER A 225 9.09 16.96 -5.19
CA SER A 225 8.88 17.74 -6.41
C SER A 225 7.88 18.90 -6.23
N GLY A 226 7.37 19.14 -5.01
CA GLY A 226 6.46 20.25 -4.71
C GLY A 226 4.99 20.02 -5.10
N GLN A 227 4.59 18.78 -5.42
CA GLN A 227 3.21 18.47 -5.75
C GLN A 227 2.36 18.26 -4.50
N PHE A 228 1.18 18.90 -4.44
CA PHE A 228 0.14 18.56 -3.47
C PHE A 228 -1.26 18.94 -3.99
N PRO A 229 -2.23 17.99 -4.07
CA PRO A 229 -2.03 16.55 -3.92
C PRO A 229 -1.13 15.99 -5.04
N VAL A 230 -0.40 14.93 -4.71
CA VAL A 230 0.53 14.25 -5.62
C VAL A 230 -0.30 13.42 -6.59
N ARG A 231 0.04 13.53 -7.88
CA ARG A 231 -0.64 12.80 -8.95
C ARG A 231 0.33 12.00 -9.81
N MET A 232 1.59 12.41 -9.83
CA MET A 232 2.66 11.69 -10.51
C MET A 232 3.90 11.67 -9.62
N GLY A 233 4.47 10.48 -9.41
CA GLY A 233 5.79 10.32 -8.81
C GLY A 233 6.83 10.02 -9.89
N GLY A 234 8.08 10.41 -9.67
CA GLY A 234 9.19 10.19 -10.60
C GLY A 234 10.09 9.02 -10.22
N PHE A 235 9.71 8.17 -9.25
CA PHE A 235 10.54 7.06 -8.78
C PHE A 235 10.38 5.79 -9.62
N SER A 236 9.14 5.40 -9.93
CA SER A 236 8.84 4.17 -10.67
C SER A 236 9.32 4.19 -12.11
N PHE A 237 9.44 2.97 -12.67
CA PHE A 237 9.94 2.73 -14.03
C PHE A 237 11.32 3.35 -14.22
N ASN A 238 12.21 3.08 -13.26
CA ASN A 238 13.59 3.55 -13.27
C ASN A 238 13.73 5.08 -13.47
N GLY A 239 12.87 5.86 -12.81
CA GLY A 239 12.92 7.31 -12.93
C GLY A 239 11.97 7.92 -13.96
N TYR A 240 11.35 7.14 -14.85
CA TYR A 240 10.43 7.67 -15.87
C TYR A 240 9.11 8.21 -15.26
N GLY A 241 8.77 7.70 -14.08
CA GLY A 241 7.63 8.14 -13.30
C GLY A 241 6.32 7.42 -13.64
N ALA A 242 5.35 7.53 -12.73
CA ALA A 242 4.07 6.85 -12.85
C ALA A 242 2.93 7.69 -12.27
N ILE A 243 1.74 7.57 -12.87
CA ILE A 243 0.50 8.19 -12.38
C ILE A 243 -0.28 7.27 -11.43
N THR A 244 0.42 6.37 -10.74
CA THR A 244 -0.16 5.43 -9.78
C THR A 244 -1.06 6.15 -8.76
N SER A 245 -0.67 7.33 -8.30
CA SER A 245 -1.43 8.17 -7.34
C SER A 245 -2.80 8.62 -7.85
N VAL A 246 -3.05 8.59 -9.17
CA VAL A 246 -4.36 8.93 -9.76
C VAL A 246 -5.30 7.72 -9.77
N PHE A 247 -4.77 6.52 -10.04
CA PHE A 247 -5.56 5.29 -10.08
C PHE A 247 -5.69 4.60 -8.73
N TYR A 248 -4.71 4.81 -7.85
CA TYR A 248 -4.73 4.37 -6.48
C TYR A 248 -4.69 5.57 -5.52
N PRO A 249 -5.76 5.82 -4.75
CA PRO A 249 -5.82 6.98 -3.87
C PRO A 249 -4.79 6.90 -2.72
N ASP A 250 -3.98 7.95 -2.59
CA ASP A 250 -2.84 8.02 -1.66
C ASP A 250 -3.14 8.73 -0.33
N VAL A 251 -4.38 9.18 -0.10
CA VAL A 251 -4.74 10.06 1.04
C VAL A 251 -4.27 9.50 2.38
N PHE A 252 -4.45 8.21 2.61
CA PHE A 252 -4.05 7.57 3.85
C PHE A 252 -2.57 7.12 3.87
N LEU A 253 -1.87 7.23 2.74
CA LEU A 253 -0.44 6.92 2.60
C LEU A 253 0.46 8.14 2.88
N TYR A 254 -0.06 9.37 2.83
CA TYR A 254 0.72 10.58 3.11
C TYR A 254 1.51 10.55 4.44
N PRO A 255 0.96 10.11 5.59
CA PRO A 255 1.75 10.04 6.82
C PRO A 255 2.98 9.14 6.70
N PHE A 256 2.87 8.06 5.93
CA PHE A 256 3.93 7.08 5.71
C PHE A 256 4.98 7.61 4.71
N ALA A 257 4.55 8.31 3.66
CA ALA A 257 5.48 9.02 2.77
C ALA A 257 6.25 10.12 3.52
N LEU A 258 5.62 10.84 4.44
CA LEU A 258 6.32 11.82 5.29
C LEU A 258 7.35 11.17 6.22
N MET A 259 7.13 9.93 6.67
CA MET A 259 8.15 9.17 7.43
C MET A 259 9.37 8.85 6.57
N LEU A 260 9.17 8.45 5.30
CA LEU A 260 10.28 8.25 4.34
C LEU A 260 11.06 9.55 4.15
N LEU A 261 10.37 10.68 4.00
CA LEU A 261 11.01 12.00 3.90
C LEU A 261 11.74 12.40 5.19
N GLY A 262 11.28 11.92 6.35
CA GLY A 262 11.93 12.07 7.65
C GLY A 262 13.08 11.09 7.90
N GLY A 263 13.46 10.28 6.91
CA GLY A 263 14.59 9.35 7.00
C GLY A 263 14.26 7.99 7.63
N ALA A 264 12.98 7.59 7.68
CA ALA A 264 12.62 6.20 7.99
C ALA A 264 12.88 5.29 6.78
N SER A 265 13.22 4.02 7.03
CA SER A 265 13.43 3.04 5.96
C SER A 265 12.11 2.57 5.35
N ALA A 266 12.15 2.12 4.09
CA ALA A 266 10.96 1.62 3.40
C ALA A 266 10.35 0.39 4.07
N ALA A 267 11.19 -0.56 4.52
CA ALA A 267 10.73 -1.75 5.23
C ALA A 267 10.05 -1.38 6.56
N TYR A 268 10.64 -0.48 7.34
CA TYR A 268 10.04 0.02 8.58
C TYR A 268 8.70 0.70 8.32
N VAL A 269 8.64 1.62 7.35
CA VAL A 269 7.41 2.32 6.98
C VAL A 269 6.32 1.34 6.52
N GLY A 270 6.69 0.33 5.72
CA GLY A 270 5.79 -0.76 5.32
C GLY A 270 5.23 -1.51 6.52
N ASN A 271 6.08 -1.89 7.48
CA ASN A 271 5.66 -2.57 8.70
C ASN A 271 4.72 -1.71 9.56
N VAL A 272 5.04 -0.42 9.75
CA VAL A 272 4.18 0.52 10.48
C VAL A 272 2.84 0.71 9.76
N LEU A 273 2.83 0.74 8.43
CA LEU A 273 1.60 0.76 7.63
C LEU A 273 0.75 -0.49 7.90
N LEU A 274 1.30 -1.70 7.81
CA LEU A 274 0.55 -2.93 8.09
C LEU A 274 0.02 -2.96 9.54
N ALA A 275 0.81 -2.50 10.51
CA ALA A 275 0.36 -2.36 11.90
C ALA A 275 -0.81 -1.37 12.04
N ALA A 276 -0.75 -0.23 11.34
CA ALA A 276 -1.83 0.75 11.32
C ALA A 276 -3.12 0.17 10.70
N LEU A 277 -3.01 -0.68 9.68
CA LEU A 277 -4.17 -1.38 9.09
C LEU A 277 -4.83 -2.34 10.10
N ASN A 278 -4.04 -3.03 10.93
CA ASN A 278 -4.54 -3.87 12.03
C ASN A 278 -5.28 -3.07 13.10
N ILE A 279 -4.69 -1.95 13.55
CA ILE A 279 -5.31 -1.06 14.51
C ILE A 279 -6.61 -0.46 13.95
N GLY A 280 -6.58 -0.02 12.68
CA GLY A 280 -7.73 0.57 11.98
C GLY A 280 -8.90 -0.41 11.86
N ALA A 281 -8.63 -1.66 11.48
CA ALA A 281 -9.65 -2.71 11.38
C ALA A 281 -10.28 -3.05 12.73
N ALA A 282 -9.48 -3.20 13.78
CA ALA A 282 -9.97 -3.43 15.13
C ALA A 282 -10.86 -2.26 15.62
N ALA A 283 -10.38 -1.03 15.46
CA ALA A 283 -11.12 0.17 15.86
C ALA A 283 -12.42 0.35 15.06
N GLY A 284 -12.38 0.16 13.75
CA GLY A 284 -13.53 0.24 12.86
C GLY A 284 -14.60 -0.79 13.19
N MET A 285 -14.19 -2.05 13.42
CA MET A 285 -15.10 -3.12 13.83
C MET A 285 -15.72 -2.86 15.21
N TYR A 286 -14.90 -2.49 16.20
CA TYR A 286 -15.42 -2.19 17.54
C TYR A 286 -16.45 -1.05 17.49
N ALA A 287 -16.16 0.03 16.76
CA ALA A 287 -17.07 1.17 16.62
C ALA A 287 -18.38 0.78 15.93
N ALA A 288 -18.31 0.00 14.85
CA ALA A 288 -19.47 -0.51 14.12
C ALA A 288 -20.35 -1.42 14.99
N ALA A 289 -19.75 -2.44 15.61
CA ALA A 289 -20.45 -3.40 16.45
C ALA A 289 -21.04 -2.74 17.71
N LYS A 290 -20.31 -1.78 18.30
CA LYS A 290 -20.80 -1.01 19.45
C LYS A 290 -22.02 -0.17 19.08
N ARG A 291 -22.03 0.41 17.87
CA ARG A 291 -23.20 1.15 17.35
C ARG A 291 -24.38 0.21 17.11
N LEU A 292 -24.15 -0.95 16.50
CA LEU A 292 -25.21 -1.88 16.12
C LEU A 292 -25.88 -2.53 17.34
N PHE A 293 -25.09 -3.12 18.24
CA PHE A 293 -25.63 -3.93 19.33
C PHE A 293 -25.78 -3.19 20.67
N GLN A 294 -25.19 -1.99 20.79
CA GLN A 294 -25.08 -1.23 22.04
C GLN A 294 -24.39 -1.98 23.20
N ASN A 295 -23.86 -3.18 22.95
CA ASN A 295 -23.17 -4.02 23.91
C ASN A 295 -21.65 -3.95 23.70
N ARG A 296 -20.90 -3.70 24.78
CA ARG A 296 -19.44 -3.58 24.71
C ARG A 296 -18.76 -4.92 24.43
N TRP A 297 -19.30 -6.02 24.94
CA TRP A 297 -18.71 -7.35 24.82
C TRP A 297 -18.97 -7.91 23.43
N ALA A 298 -20.19 -7.69 22.88
CA ALA A 298 -20.46 -7.98 21.49
C ALA A 298 -19.51 -7.24 20.55
N ALA A 299 -19.20 -5.98 20.85
CA ALA A 299 -18.22 -5.21 20.09
C ALA A 299 -16.78 -5.70 20.26
N THR A 300 -16.42 -6.15 21.46
CA THR A 300 -15.09 -6.71 21.76
C THR A 300 -14.88 -8.02 21.00
N CYS A 301 -15.84 -8.95 21.11
CA CYS A 301 -15.81 -10.23 20.43
C CYS A 301 -15.81 -10.06 18.90
N ALA A 302 -16.64 -9.17 18.36
CA ALA A 302 -16.64 -8.87 16.93
C ALA A 302 -15.28 -8.31 16.47
N SER A 303 -14.68 -7.39 17.25
CA SER A 303 -13.37 -6.82 16.95
C SER A 303 -12.26 -7.88 16.97
N VAL A 304 -12.25 -8.76 17.97
CA VAL A 304 -11.26 -9.86 18.08
C VAL A 304 -11.39 -10.81 16.90
N LEU A 305 -12.60 -11.30 16.62
CA LEU A 305 -12.88 -12.22 15.53
C LEU A 305 -12.51 -11.61 14.16
N TYR A 306 -12.77 -10.33 13.97
CA TYR A 306 -12.47 -9.66 12.70
C TYR A 306 -10.96 -9.43 12.50
N THR A 307 -10.28 -8.94 13.53
CA THR A 307 -8.85 -8.61 13.48
C THR A 307 -8.02 -9.86 13.13
N LEU A 308 -8.38 -11.00 13.71
CA LEU A 308 -7.71 -12.29 13.50
C LEU A 308 -8.40 -13.17 12.44
N SER A 309 -9.32 -12.62 11.64
CA SER A 309 -9.97 -13.40 10.58
C SER A 309 -8.95 -13.80 9.50
N ALA A 310 -9.00 -15.08 9.08
CA ALA A 310 -7.99 -15.67 8.21
C ALA A 310 -7.86 -14.91 6.88
N TYR A 311 -8.97 -14.64 6.19
CA TYR A 311 -8.97 -13.85 4.96
C TYR A 311 -8.28 -12.48 5.12
N ARG A 312 -8.56 -11.78 6.22
CA ARG A 312 -7.97 -10.46 6.47
C ARG A 312 -6.46 -10.57 6.71
N VAL A 313 -6.03 -11.51 7.54
CA VAL A 313 -4.61 -11.68 7.86
C VAL A 313 -3.83 -12.09 6.61
N MET A 314 -4.39 -12.98 5.79
CA MET A 314 -3.85 -13.33 4.48
C MET A 314 -3.76 -12.12 3.54
N ASP A 315 -4.81 -11.27 3.49
CA ASP A 315 -4.80 -10.07 2.64
C ASP A 315 -3.71 -9.07 3.05
N VAL A 316 -3.50 -8.90 4.35
CA VAL A 316 -2.50 -8.00 4.93
C VAL A 316 -1.06 -8.51 4.72
N TYR A 317 -0.81 -9.82 4.86
CA TYR A 317 0.56 -10.35 4.91
C TYR A 317 0.97 -11.23 3.72
N THR A 318 0.09 -12.09 3.24
CA THR A 318 0.39 -12.94 2.08
C THR A 318 0.25 -12.13 0.80
N ARG A 319 -0.88 -11.43 0.63
CA ARG A 319 -1.10 -10.58 -0.55
C ARG A 319 -0.41 -9.24 -0.43
N VAL A 320 -0.42 -8.66 0.77
CA VAL A 320 0.00 -7.27 1.01
C VAL A 320 -0.82 -6.31 0.14
N ALA A 321 -2.11 -6.59 -0.03
CA ALA A 321 -3.02 -5.77 -0.85
C ALA A 321 -3.45 -4.52 -0.06
N VAL A 322 -2.54 -3.56 0.09
CA VAL A 322 -2.68 -2.41 1.01
C VAL A 322 -3.99 -1.65 0.81
N GLY A 323 -4.42 -1.45 -0.45
CA GLY A 323 -5.69 -0.78 -0.74
C GLY A 323 -6.89 -1.53 -0.16
N GLU A 324 -6.97 -2.83 -0.41
CA GLU A 324 -8.06 -3.70 0.06
C GLU A 324 -8.06 -3.78 1.59
N ALA A 325 -6.90 -4.05 2.21
CA ALA A 325 -6.72 -4.08 3.65
C ALA A 325 -7.08 -2.74 4.34
N MET A 326 -6.86 -1.61 3.67
CA MET A 326 -7.27 -0.29 4.16
C MET A 326 -8.77 -0.07 4.01
N ALA A 327 -9.41 -0.57 2.95
CA ALA A 327 -10.87 -0.58 2.84
C ALA A 327 -11.52 -1.46 3.93
N MET A 328 -10.88 -2.56 4.31
CA MET A 328 -11.30 -3.42 5.43
C MET A 328 -11.39 -2.68 6.77
N ALA A 329 -10.59 -1.63 7.00
CA ALA A 329 -10.74 -0.79 8.19
C ALA A 329 -12.09 -0.05 8.24
N PHE A 330 -12.71 0.23 7.08
CA PHE A 330 -13.94 0.98 6.95
C PHE A 330 -15.18 0.11 6.66
N PHE A 331 -15.02 -1.12 6.17
CA PHE A 331 -16.15 -2.01 5.86
C PHE A 331 -17.13 -2.22 7.03
N PRO A 332 -16.69 -2.43 8.28
CA PRO A 332 -17.65 -2.61 9.37
C PRO A 332 -18.55 -1.38 9.55
N LEU A 333 -17.97 -0.18 9.47
CA LEU A 333 -18.69 1.09 9.57
C LEU A 333 -19.63 1.31 8.38
N PHE A 334 -19.22 0.90 7.19
CA PHE A 334 -20.05 0.94 5.99
C PHE A 334 -21.25 0.01 6.10
N ILE A 335 -21.04 -1.24 6.50
CA ILE A 335 -22.10 -2.25 6.69
C ILE A 335 -23.12 -1.77 7.72
N VAL A 336 -22.66 -1.30 8.88
CA VAL A 336 -23.56 -0.80 9.93
C VAL A 336 -24.21 0.52 9.50
N GLY A 337 -23.52 1.37 8.75
CA GLY A 337 -24.08 2.62 8.21
C GLY A 337 -25.21 2.36 7.23
N LEU A 338 -25.02 1.40 6.34
CA LEU A 338 -26.04 0.95 5.40
C LEU A 338 -27.22 0.31 6.14
N TYR A 339 -26.94 -0.55 7.13
CA TYR A 339 -27.96 -1.17 7.97
C TYR A 339 -28.83 -0.12 8.68
N GLU A 340 -28.22 0.88 9.32
CA GLU A 340 -28.92 1.96 10.02
C GLU A 340 -29.78 2.79 9.07
N VAL A 341 -29.27 3.12 7.87
CA VAL A 341 -30.04 3.89 6.90
C VAL A 341 -31.26 3.11 6.40
N LEU A 342 -31.13 1.80 6.17
CA LEU A 342 -32.20 0.96 5.63
C LEU A 342 -33.21 0.51 6.69
N PHE A 343 -32.75 0.16 7.89
CA PHE A 343 -33.55 -0.51 8.92
C PHE A 343 -33.65 0.29 10.23
N GLY A 344 -32.63 1.07 10.57
CA GLY A 344 -32.51 1.81 11.83
C GLY A 344 -32.68 3.32 11.66
N ASP A 345 -31.75 4.09 12.23
CA ASP A 345 -31.75 5.55 12.21
C ASP A 345 -31.23 6.11 10.87
N ALA A 346 -32.15 6.66 10.06
CA ALA A 346 -31.84 7.33 8.79
C ALA A 346 -30.80 8.46 8.92
N LYS A 347 -30.64 9.06 10.11
CA LYS A 347 -29.66 10.14 10.35
C LYS A 347 -28.21 9.63 10.32
N CYS A 348 -28.00 8.33 10.40
CA CYS A 348 -26.69 7.68 10.26
C CYS A 348 -26.14 7.69 8.83
N TRP A 349 -26.82 8.32 7.86
CA TRP A 349 -26.31 8.49 6.49
C TRP A 349 -24.91 9.12 6.42
N ARG A 350 -24.52 9.94 7.41
CA ARG A 350 -23.16 10.49 7.49
C ARG A 350 -22.10 9.43 7.79
N MET A 351 -22.43 8.45 8.63
CA MET A 351 -21.55 7.33 8.90
C MET A 351 -21.33 6.54 7.60
N LEU A 352 -22.42 6.21 6.89
CA LEU A 352 -22.37 5.57 5.58
C LEU A 352 -21.53 6.38 4.57
N ALA A 353 -21.76 7.70 4.49
CA ALA A 353 -21.03 8.59 3.58
C ALA A 353 -19.52 8.61 3.87
N LEU A 354 -19.14 8.77 5.14
CA LEU A 354 -17.74 8.88 5.54
C LEU A 354 -17.01 7.54 5.44
N SER A 355 -17.66 6.42 5.77
CA SER A 355 -17.09 5.10 5.54
C SER A 355 -16.98 4.77 4.06
N ALA A 356 -17.98 5.13 3.25
CA ALA A 356 -17.92 4.95 1.79
C ALA A 356 -16.80 5.80 1.18
N CYS A 357 -16.63 7.05 1.64
CA CYS A 357 -15.53 7.91 1.24
C CYS A 357 -14.18 7.35 1.70
N GLY A 358 -14.09 6.80 2.91
CA GLY A 358 -12.89 6.11 3.39
C GLY A 358 -12.52 4.95 2.47
N ILE A 359 -13.49 4.10 2.11
CA ILE A 359 -13.28 2.99 1.16
C ILE A 359 -12.87 3.52 -0.23
N PHE A 360 -13.51 4.59 -0.72
CA PHE A 360 -13.15 5.26 -1.97
C PHE A 360 -11.71 5.74 -1.98
N LEU A 361 -11.25 6.35 -0.89
CA LEU A 361 -9.88 6.84 -0.74
C LEU A 361 -8.87 5.74 -0.33
N SER A 362 -9.30 4.48 -0.29
CA SER A 362 -8.44 3.32 -0.03
C SER A 362 -8.31 2.44 -1.27
N HIS A 363 -9.44 2.06 -1.88
CA HIS A 363 -9.50 1.09 -2.97
C HIS A 363 -10.77 1.28 -3.81
N MET A 364 -10.58 1.71 -5.06
CA MET A 364 -11.68 2.03 -5.96
C MET A 364 -12.54 0.80 -6.31
N LEU A 365 -11.92 -0.36 -6.49
CA LEU A 365 -12.67 -1.59 -6.78
C LEU A 365 -13.57 -2.00 -5.61
N SER A 366 -13.07 -1.94 -4.38
CA SER A 366 -13.90 -2.19 -3.18
C SER A 366 -15.06 -1.22 -3.08
N THR A 367 -14.88 0.03 -3.54
CA THR A 367 -15.96 1.03 -3.57
C THR A 367 -17.05 0.66 -4.55
N MET A 368 -16.68 0.19 -5.75
CA MET A 368 -17.64 -0.31 -6.74
C MET A 368 -18.45 -1.47 -6.15
N LEU A 369 -17.78 -2.44 -5.51
CA LEU A 369 -18.47 -3.58 -4.88
C LEU A 369 -19.37 -3.15 -3.71
N CYS A 370 -18.96 -2.16 -2.91
CA CYS A 370 -19.81 -1.53 -1.89
C CYS A 370 -21.05 -0.86 -2.50
N ALA A 371 -20.91 -0.18 -3.64
CA ALA A 371 -22.04 0.44 -4.34
C ALA A 371 -23.03 -0.61 -4.86
N VAL A 372 -22.53 -1.72 -5.42
CA VAL A 372 -23.36 -2.86 -5.84
C VAL A 372 -24.08 -3.49 -4.65
N LEU A 373 -23.38 -3.72 -3.53
CA LEU A 373 -23.97 -4.24 -2.29
C LEU A 373 -25.07 -3.31 -1.76
N ALA A 374 -24.82 -2.00 -1.72
CA ALA A 374 -25.79 -1.01 -1.27
C ALA A 374 -27.02 -0.94 -2.19
N ALA A 375 -26.82 -0.98 -3.51
CA ALA A 375 -27.89 -1.01 -4.49
C ALA A 375 -28.74 -2.29 -4.35
N GLY A 376 -28.10 -3.47 -4.26
CA GLY A 376 -28.78 -4.74 -4.04
C GLY A 376 -29.60 -4.76 -2.75
N ALA A 377 -29.01 -4.30 -1.63
CA ALA A 377 -29.72 -4.20 -0.36
C ALA A 377 -30.91 -3.22 -0.41
N ALA A 378 -30.76 -2.09 -1.10
CA ALA A 378 -31.84 -1.13 -1.31
C ALA A 378 -32.97 -1.71 -2.18
N LEU A 379 -32.65 -2.47 -3.22
CA LEU A 379 -33.61 -3.15 -4.09
C LEU A 379 -34.40 -4.24 -3.34
N LEU A 380 -33.73 -5.08 -2.55
CA LEU A 380 -34.39 -6.07 -1.69
C LEU A 380 -35.33 -5.40 -0.67
N CYS A 381 -35.06 -4.15 -0.30
CA CYS A 381 -35.86 -3.35 0.63
C CYS A 381 -36.71 -2.28 -0.07
N LEU A 382 -37.00 -2.39 -1.37
CA LEU A 382 -37.53 -1.29 -2.18
C LEU A 382 -38.80 -0.65 -1.60
N ARG A 383 -39.76 -1.48 -1.13
CA ARG A 383 -41.00 -1.00 -0.49
C ARG A 383 -40.71 -0.10 0.71
N ARG A 384 -39.71 -0.45 1.53
CA ARG A 384 -39.28 0.35 2.68
C ARG A 384 -38.52 1.59 2.23
N VAL A 385 -37.64 1.47 1.24
CA VAL A 385 -36.84 2.58 0.73
C VAL A 385 -37.72 3.71 0.20
N ILE A 386 -38.76 3.36 -0.56
CA ILE A 386 -39.73 4.32 -1.09
C ILE A 386 -40.68 4.78 0.03
N GLY A 387 -41.34 3.85 0.72
CA GLY A 387 -42.39 4.16 1.69
C GLY A 387 -41.90 4.98 2.90
N GLN A 388 -40.66 4.77 3.34
CA GLN A 388 -40.06 5.52 4.45
C GLN A 388 -39.09 6.62 3.99
N LYS A 389 -39.08 6.97 2.69
CA LYS A 389 -38.19 8.00 2.11
C LYS A 389 -36.70 7.77 2.42
N ARG A 390 -36.26 6.51 2.53
CA ARG A 390 -34.83 6.16 2.79
C ARG A 390 -33.94 6.44 1.58
N PHE A 391 -34.50 6.69 0.40
CA PHE A 391 -33.71 7.12 -0.77
C PHE A 391 -32.98 8.46 -0.53
N VAL A 392 -33.56 9.38 0.25
CA VAL A 392 -32.95 10.69 0.55
C VAL A 392 -31.64 10.55 1.34
N PRO A 393 -31.59 9.83 2.49
CA PRO A 393 -30.32 9.60 3.18
C PRO A 393 -29.31 8.83 2.34
N LEU A 394 -29.73 7.84 1.53
CA LEU A 394 -28.84 7.13 0.61
C LEU A 394 -28.22 8.08 -0.43
N ALA A 395 -29.03 8.93 -1.07
CA ALA A 395 -28.58 9.92 -2.03
C ALA A 395 -27.65 10.97 -1.39
N LYS A 396 -27.95 11.42 -0.16
CA LYS A 396 -27.06 12.31 0.60
C LYS A 396 -25.71 11.66 0.89
N ALA A 397 -25.71 10.36 1.22
CA ALA A 397 -24.48 9.64 1.47
C ALA A 397 -23.62 9.50 0.21
N ALA A 398 -24.22 9.11 -0.91
CA ALA A 398 -23.56 9.04 -2.20
C ALA A 398 -23.03 10.41 -2.65
N GLY A 399 -23.86 11.46 -2.59
CA GLY A 399 -23.47 12.81 -2.97
C GLY A 399 -22.32 13.37 -2.13
N LEU A 400 -22.35 13.16 -0.81
CA LEU A 400 -21.24 13.58 0.05
C LEU A 400 -19.95 12.80 -0.23
N CYS A 401 -20.04 11.48 -0.47
CA CYS A 401 -18.89 10.67 -0.87
C CYS A 401 -18.25 11.20 -2.16
N LEU A 402 -19.06 11.45 -3.19
CA LEU A 402 -18.60 11.99 -4.47
C LEU A 402 -17.96 13.38 -4.32
N LEU A 403 -18.54 14.27 -3.53
CA LEU A 403 -17.97 15.60 -3.28
C LEU A 403 -16.60 15.50 -2.58
N LEU A 404 -16.48 14.64 -1.57
CA LEU A 404 -15.22 14.44 -0.85
C LEU A 404 -14.16 13.74 -1.72
N GLY A 405 -14.56 12.87 -2.63
CA GLY A 405 -13.68 12.13 -3.53
C GLY A 405 -13.40 12.81 -4.87
N LEU A 406 -14.01 13.97 -5.15
CA LEU A 406 -13.97 14.60 -6.48
C LEU A 406 -12.54 14.92 -6.94
N PHE A 407 -11.67 15.39 -6.05
CA PHE A 407 -10.27 15.70 -6.32
C PHE A 407 -9.48 14.52 -6.91
N GLN A 408 -9.87 13.28 -6.57
CA GLN A 408 -9.28 12.03 -7.06
C GLN A 408 -10.03 11.51 -8.29
N LEU A 409 -11.37 11.56 -8.26
CA LEU A 409 -12.23 11.02 -9.31
C LEU A 409 -12.04 11.75 -10.65
N ALA A 410 -11.84 13.06 -10.61
CA ALA A 410 -11.69 13.87 -11.81
C ALA A 410 -10.44 13.53 -12.64
N PRO A 411 -9.21 13.54 -12.06
CA PRO A 411 -8.02 13.06 -12.76
C PRO A 411 -8.15 11.62 -13.24
N PHE A 412 -8.73 10.73 -12.42
CA PHE A 412 -8.99 9.34 -12.79
C PHE A 412 -9.83 9.22 -14.06
N CYS A 413 -10.95 9.95 -14.13
CA CYS A 413 -11.82 9.94 -15.31
C CYS A 413 -11.11 10.49 -16.54
N MET A 414 -10.30 11.54 -16.39
CA MET A 414 -9.54 12.13 -17.50
C MET A 414 -8.60 11.09 -18.14
N TYR A 415 -7.72 10.46 -17.35
CA TYR A 415 -6.79 9.47 -17.88
C TYR A 415 -7.49 8.20 -18.38
N SER A 416 -8.58 7.78 -17.73
CA SER A 416 -9.41 6.67 -18.21
C SER A 416 -10.00 6.95 -19.60
N MET A 417 -10.44 8.20 -19.85
CA MET A 417 -10.95 8.62 -21.15
C MET A 417 -9.85 8.73 -22.22
N GLN A 418 -8.59 8.88 -21.81
CA GLN A 418 -7.41 8.85 -22.69
C GLN A 418 -6.94 7.42 -23.01
N GLY A 419 -7.65 6.39 -22.53
CA GLY A 419 -7.33 4.99 -22.79
C GLY A 419 -6.38 4.36 -21.77
N ILE A 420 -5.93 5.10 -20.76
CA ILE A 420 -5.09 4.57 -19.68
C ILE A 420 -5.97 3.87 -18.65
N GLY A 421 -5.72 2.59 -18.39
CA GLY A 421 -6.55 1.85 -17.46
C GLY A 421 -6.04 0.44 -17.13
N ALA A 422 -6.94 -0.36 -16.58
CA ALA A 422 -6.68 -1.72 -16.11
C ALA A 422 -7.23 -2.80 -17.07
N GLY A 423 -7.31 -2.51 -18.37
CA GLY A 423 -7.88 -3.43 -19.37
C GLY A 423 -7.13 -4.76 -19.46
N THR A 424 -5.82 -4.74 -19.24
CA THR A 424 -4.94 -5.92 -19.19
C THR A 424 -5.19 -6.84 -18.00
N LEU A 425 -5.94 -6.39 -17.00
CA LEU A 425 -6.20 -7.14 -15.78
C LEU A 425 -7.59 -7.80 -15.75
N VAL A 426 -8.38 -7.68 -16.81
CA VAL A 426 -9.70 -8.32 -16.87
C VAL A 426 -9.50 -9.84 -16.90
N ASN A 427 -10.07 -10.52 -15.91
CA ASN A 427 -9.97 -11.99 -15.78
C ASN A 427 -11.33 -12.65 -15.95
N ASP A 428 -11.32 -13.88 -16.47
CA ASP A 428 -12.50 -14.74 -16.47
C ASP A 428 -12.78 -15.23 -15.04
N LEU A 429 -13.90 -14.77 -14.47
CA LEU A 429 -14.32 -15.14 -13.12
C LEU A 429 -14.70 -16.62 -12.99
N THR A 430 -15.04 -17.32 -14.07
CA THR A 430 -15.37 -18.76 -14.02
C THR A 430 -14.14 -19.62 -13.77
N VAL A 431 -12.96 -19.13 -14.17
CA VAL A 431 -11.67 -19.79 -13.92
C VAL A 431 -11.13 -19.42 -12.55
N ASN A 432 -11.34 -18.18 -12.12
CA ASN A 432 -10.82 -17.63 -10.87
C ASN A 432 -11.82 -17.68 -9.70
N ALA A 433 -12.86 -18.51 -9.82
CA ALA A 433 -13.82 -18.72 -8.76
C ALA A 433 -13.26 -19.68 -7.70
N VAL A 434 -13.60 -19.42 -6.43
CA VAL A 434 -13.01 -20.17 -5.31
C VAL A 434 -13.64 -21.56 -5.23
N GLU A 435 -12.82 -22.58 -5.06
CA GLU A 435 -13.33 -23.91 -4.79
C GLU A 435 -14.07 -23.94 -3.44
N PRO A 436 -15.32 -24.45 -3.35
CA PRO A 436 -16.09 -24.45 -2.11
C PRO A 436 -15.38 -25.06 -0.89
N GLY A 437 -14.58 -26.10 -1.10
CA GLY A 437 -13.79 -26.75 -0.04
C GLY A 437 -12.73 -25.82 0.56
N GLN A 438 -12.14 -24.94 -0.25
CA GLN A 438 -11.08 -24.02 0.16
C GLN A 438 -11.58 -22.93 1.11
N ILE A 439 -12.86 -22.56 1.03
CA ILE A 439 -13.47 -21.58 1.96
C ILE A 439 -13.58 -22.14 3.39
N LEU A 440 -13.71 -23.46 3.52
CA LEU A 440 -13.99 -24.16 4.78
C LEU A 440 -12.75 -24.80 5.41
N MET A 441 -11.69 -25.04 4.64
CA MET A 441 -10.54 -25.83 5.06
C MET A 441 -9.38 -24.94 5.51
N MET A 442 -9.04 -25.04 6.79
CA MET A 442 -7.95 -24.28 7.41
C MET A 442 -6.60 -24.57 6.76
N GLY A 443 -5.94 -23.53 6.25
CA GLY A 443 -4.59 -23.62 5.68
C GLY A 443 -4.53 -24.39 4.36
N ALA A 444 -5.68 -24.63 3.70
CA ALA A 444 -5.76 -25.46 2.50
C ALA A 444 -4.79 -25.01 1.41
N GLY A 445 -4.68 -23.70 1.14
CA GLY A 445 -3.77 -23.17 0.12
C GLY A 445 -2.29 -23.27 0.50
N SER A 446 -1.95 -23.03 1.77
CA SER A 446 -0.57 -23.11 2.27
C SER A 446 -0.06 -24.54 2.41
N ALA A 447 -0.94 -25.51 2.65
CA ALA A 447 -0.63 -26.95 2.67
C ALA A 447 -0.58 -27.58 1.26
N SER A 448 -1.03 -26.86 0.22
CA SER A 448 -1.24 -27.38 -1.12
C SER A 448 -0.43 -26.66 -2.20
N ALA A 449 0.74 -26.12 -1.87
CA ALA A 449 1.72 -25.68 -2.87
C ALA A 449 2.03 -26.75 -3.95
N SER A 450 1.59 -28.00 -3.74
CA SER A 450 1.60 -29.15 -4.65
C SER A 450 0.21 -29.80 -4.87
N SER A 451 -0.92 -29.08 -4.86
CA SER A 451 -2.20 -29.67 -5.26
C SER A 451 -2.22 -30.00 -6.75
N ALA A 452 -2.60 -31.24 -7.09
CA ALA A 452 -2.86 -31.66 -8.47
C ALA A 452 -4.05 -30.92 -9.10
N ASN A 453 -4.93 -30.32 -8.28
CA ASN A 453 -6.04 -29.50 -8.75
C ASN A 453 -5.59 -28.04 -8.95
N GLN A 454 -5.42 -27.63 -10.21
CA GLN A 454 -5.03 -26.27 -10.58
C GLN A 454 -6.04 -25.18 -10.19
N LYS A 455 -7.27 -25.56 -9.79
CA LYS A 455 -8.28 -24.62 -9.28
C LYS A 455 -8.07 -24.23 -7.81
N VAL A 456 -7.32 -25.01 -7.03
CA VAL A 456 -7.03 -24.66 -5.64
C VAL A 456 -5.96 -23.58 -5.63
N LEU A 457 -6.27 -22.41 -5.06
CA LEU A 457 -5.30 -21.34 -4.98
C LEU A 457 -4.15 -21.74 -4.03
N ALA A 458 -2.91 -21.46 -4.42
CA ALA A 458 -1.71 -21.77 -3.63
C ALA A 458 -1.56 -20.94 -2.33
N PHE A 459 -2.60 -20.19 -1.95
CA PHE A 459 -2.68 -19.41 -0.73
C PHE A 459 -4.08 -19.50 -0.10
N SER A 460 -4.20 -19.22 1.19
CA SER A 460 -5.40 -19.54 1.97
C SER A 460 -6.52 -18.50 1.79
N VAL A 461 -7.58 -18.83 1.06
CA VAL A 461 -8.79 -18.00 0.86
C VAL A 461 -10.00 -18.50 1.66
N GLU A 462 -9.85 -18.60 2.99
CA GLU A 462 -10.85 -19.19 3.88
C GLU A 462 -11.64 -18.16 4.70
N ILE A 463 -12.86 -18.53 5.12
CA ILE A 463 -13.61 -17.76 6.14
C ILE A 463 -12.98 -17.95 7.53
N GLY A 464 -12.44 -19.15 7.77
CA GLY A 464 -11.84 -19.55 9.04
C GLY A 464 -12.86 -20.07 10.06
N LEU A 465 -12.46 -21.10 10.79
CA LEU A 465 -13.28 -21.76 11.82
C LEU A 465 -13.85 -20.80 12.89
N PRO A 466 -13.13 -19.77 13.38
CA PRO A 466 -13.65 -18.85 14.40
C PRO A 466 -14.88 -18.07 13.92
N LEU A 467 -14.89 -17.63 12.65
CA LEU A 467 -16.03 -16.91 12.07
C LEU A 467 -17.21 -17.86 11.80
N LEU A 468 -16.96 -19.08 11.34
CA LEU A 468 -17.99 -20.10 11.15
C LEU A 468 -18.65 -20.48 12.48
N MET A 469 -17.85 -20.74 13.51
CA MET A 469 -18.37 -21.00 14.87
C MET A 469 -19.13 -19.81 15.41
N GLY A 470 -18.57 -18.59 15.32
CA GLY A 470 -19.29 -17.38 15.71
C GLY A 470 -20.64 -17.25 15.00
N ALA A 471 -20.69 -17.49 13.69
CA ALA A 471 -21.92 -17.44 12.90
C ALA A 471 -22.95 -18.51 13.35
N MET A 472 -22.52 -19.74 13.62
CA MET A 472 -23.38 -20.80 14.16
C MET A 472 -23.93 -20.45 15.55
N LEU A 473 -23.08 -19.93 16.45
CA LEU A 473 -23.50 -19.49 17.78
C LEU A 473 -24.49 -18.33 17.70
N ALA A 474 -24.29 -17.40 16.77
CA ALA A 474 -25.19 -16.28 16.54
C ALA A 474 -26.54 -16.72 15.99
N LEU A 475 -26.55 -17.68 15.04
CA LEU A 475 -27.77 -18.28 14.52
C LEU A 475 -28.53 -18.99 15.65
N TYR A 476 -27.84 -19.85 16.40
CA TYR A 476 -28.42 -20.55 17.54
C TYR A 476 -29.03 -19.58 18.56
N ALA A 477 -28.28 -18.57 18.99
CA ALA A 477 -28.76 -17.56 19.94
C ALA A 477 -29.98 -16.79 19.43
N ALA A 478 -30.03 -16.46 18.13
CA ALA A 478 -31.17 -15.78 17.52
C ALA A 478 -32.42 -16.67 17.37
N LEU A 479 -32.24 -17.99 17.21
CA LEU A 479 -33.32 -18.96 17.08
C LEU A 479 -33.93 -19.37 18.42
N GLN A 480 -33.16 -19.32 19.51
CA GLN A 480 -33.64 -19.65 20.86
C GLN A 480 -34.62 -18.61 21.44
N LYS A 481 -34.64 -17.38 20.91
CA LYS A 481 -35.53 -16.34 21.43
C LYS A 481 -36.93 -16.46 20.82
N PRO A 482 -37.99 -16.59 21.65
CA PRO A 482 -39.37 -16.75 21.18
C PRO A 482 -39.83 -15.52 20.39
N GLU A 483 -39.44 -14.33 20.83
CA GLU A 483 -39.62 -13.09 20.08
C GLU A 483 -38.26 -12.51 19.68
N ARG A 484 -38.09 -12.25 18.39
CA ARG A 484 -36.86 -11.70 17.83
C ARG A 484 -36.89 -10.18 17.91
N GLY A 485 -36.01 -9.61 18.73
CA GLY A 485 -35.76 -8.18 18.79
C GLY A 485 -34.98 -7.67 17.58
N GLU A 486 -34.63 -6.38 17.60
CA GLU A 486 -33.91 -5.75 16.49
C GLU A 486 -32.48 -6.28 16.33
N ASN A 487 -31.83 -6.69 17.43
CA ASN A 487 -30.48 -7.28 17.38
C ASN A 487 -30.51 -8.65 16.69
N GLU A 488 -31.46 -9.51 17.03
CA GLU A 488 -31.61 -10.84 16.42
C GLU A 488 -31.97 -10.72 14.94
N LYS A 489 -32.86 -9.78 14.58
CA LYS A 489 -33.16 -9.48 13.17
C LYS A 489 -31.93 -8.95 12.43
N ALA A 490 -31.11 -8.13 13.07
CA ALA A 490 -29.85 -7.65 12.50
C ALA A 490 -28.91 -8.83 12.21
N VAL A 491 -28.69 -9.69 13.20
CA VAL A 491 -27.84 -10.89 13.11
C VAL A 491 -28.29 -11.80 11.98
N LEU A 492 -29.58 -12.13 11.90
CA LEU A 492 -30.09 -13.00 10.83
C LEU A 492 -29.88 -12.40 9.43
N ARG A 493 -30.00 -11.08 9.27
CA ARG A 493 -29.72 -10.40 8.00
C ARG A 493 -28.23 -10.41 7.66
N LEU A 494 -27.37 -10.17 8.65
CA LEU A 494 -25.91 -10.24 8.49
C LEU A 494 -25.47 -11.65 8.08
N LEU A 495 -26.01 -12.67 8.74
CA LEU A 495 -25.74 -14.08 8.42
C LEU A 495 -26.23 -14.45 7.01
N ALA A 496 -27.47 -14.07 6.66
CA ALA A 496 -28.01 -14.34 5.33
C ALA A 496 -27.19 -13.65 4.22
N CYS A 497 -26.81 -12.38 4.44
CA CYS A 497 -25.98 -11.64 3.49
C CYS A 497 -24.57 -12.22 3.39
N GLY A 498 -23.95 -12.58 4.53
CA GLY A 498 -22.63 -13.20 4.57
C GLY A 498 -22.61 -14.56 3.88
N ALA A 499 -23.63 -15.40 4.12
CA ALA A 499 -23.78 -16.69 3.45
C ALA A 499 -23.99 -16.53 1.93
N ALA A 500 -24.84 -15.59 1.50
CA ALA A 500 -25.05 -15.32 0.08
C ALA A 500 -23.76 -14.87 -0.63
N LEU A 501 -22.97 -14.00 0.01
CA LEU A 501 -21.68 -13.54 -0.53
C LEU A 501 -20.60 -14.64 -0.49
N ALA A 502 -20.61 -15.51 0.52
CA ALA A 502 -19.72 -16.67 0.58
C ALA A 502 -20.01 -17.66 -0.55
N VAL A 503 -21.29 -17.92 -0.85
CA VAL A 503 -21.69 -18.73 -2.01
C VAL A 503 -21.33 -18.03 -3.31
N ALA A 504 -21.53 -16.71 -3.40
CA ALA A 504 -21.13 -15.93 -4.56
C ALA A 504 -19.61 -15.96 -4.81
N ALA A 505 -18.80 -16.14 -3.76
CA ALA A 505 -17.36 -16.28 -3.91
C ALA A 505 -16.93 -17.60 -4.59
N THR A 506 -17.80 -18.60 -4.68
CA THR A 506 -17.44 -19.94 -5.19
C THR A 506 -17.95 -20.25 -6.58
N ASP A 507 -17.47 -21.37 -7.13
CA ASP A 507 -17.98 -22.03 -8.35
C ASP A 507 -19.47 -22.42 -8.26
N PHE A 508 -20.10 -22.39 -7.07
CA PHE A 508 -21.55 -22.62 -6.96
C PHE A 508 -22.38 -21.46 -7.51
N PHE A 509 -21.80 -20.26 -7.59
CA PHE A 509 -22.47 -19.12 -8.18
C PHE A 509 -22.26 -19.09 -9.69
N PRO A 510 -23.33 -18.84 -10.49
CA PRO A 510 -23.28 -18.95 -11.94
C PRO A 510 -22.59 -17.73 -12.57
N TRP A 511 -21.27 -17.61 -12.41
CA TRP A 511 -20.48 -16.49 -12.97
C TRP A 511 -20.47 -16.44 -14.50
N GLY A 512 -20.61 -17.57 -15.19
CA GLY A 512 -20.68 -17.62 -16.66
C GLY A 512 -21.87 -16.83 -17.23
N PRO A 513 -23.12 -17.12 -16.80
CA PRO A 513 -24.29 -16.31 -17.15
C PRO A 513 -24.17 -14.84 -16.75
N VAL A 514 -23.57 -14.54 -15.59
CA VAL A 514 -23.36 -13.14 -15.13
C VAL A 514 -22.35 -12.42 -16.02
N SER A 515 -21.27 -13.09 -16.42
CA SER A 515 -20.29 -12.56 -17.37
C SER A 515 -20.96 -12.24 -18.70
N THR A 516 -21.81 -13.14 -19.20
CA THR A 516 -22.58 -12.93 -20.43
C THR A 516 -23.54 -11.74 -20.30
N LEU A 517 -24.30 -11.66 -19.20
CA LEU A 517 -25.28 -10.57 -18.95
C LEU A 517 -24.61 -9.19 -18.86
N THR A 518 -23.39 -9.15 -18.33
CA THR A 518 -22.63 -7.89 -18.16
C THR A 518 -21.76 -7.54 -19.36
N GLY A 519 -21.74 -8.37 -20.40
CA GLY A 519 -20.83 -8.22 -21.55
C GLY A 519 -19.36 -8.30 -21.13
N GLY A 520 -19.02 -9.19 -20.21
CA GLY A 520 -17.67 -9.40 -19.68
C GLY A 520 -17.21 -8.36 -18.64
N LYS A 521 -17.97 -7.28 -18.41
CA LYS A 521 -17.57 -6.19 -17.48
C LYS A 521 -17.44 -6.65 -16.03
N VAL A 522 -18.12 -7.72 -15.63
CA VAL A 522 -17.93 -8.30 -14.29
C VAL A 522 -16.48 -8.80 -14.07
N GLY A 523 -15.75 -9.11 -15.14
CA GLY A 523 -14.35 -9.52 -15.10
C GLY A 523 -13.37 -8.47 -14.55
N TYR A 524 -13.78 -7.19 -14.45
CA TYR A 524 -13.03 -6.16 -13.71
C TYR A 524 -12.95 -6.44 -12.20
N MET A 525 -13.83 -7.31 -11.68
CA MET A 525 -13.70 -7.82 -10.33
C MET A 525 -12.48 -8.73 -10.16
N GLN A 526 -11.94 -9.26 -11.26
CA GLN A 526 -10.77 -10.16 -11.43
C GLN A 526 -10.85 -11.50 -10.68
N PHE A 527 -11.29 -11.48 -9.43
CA PHE A 527 -11.21 -12.61 -8.51
C PHE A 527 -12.42 -12.65 -7.59
N THR A 528 -13.10 -13.79 -7.51
CA THR A 528 -14.35 -13.90 -6.74
C THR A 528 -14.10 -13.94 -5.23
N TRP A 529 -12.89 -14.34 -4.78
CA TRP A 529 -12.51 -14.28 -3.36
C TRP A 529 -12.58 -12.87 -2.79
N ARG A 530 -12.55 -11.82 -3.62
CA ARG A 530 -12.80 -10.44 -3.18
C ARG A 530 -14.17 -10.26 -2.51
N LEU A 531 -15.12 -11.18 -2.66
CA LEU A 531 -16.37 -11.12 -1.88
C LEU A 531 -16.16 -11.51 -0.41
N LEU A 532 -15.12 -12.29 -0.09
CA LEU A 532 -14.80 -12.69 1.27
C LEU A 532 -14.40 -11.50 2.15
N MET A 533 -13.92 -10.40 1.55
CA MET A 533 -13.67 -9.14 2.26
C MET A 533 -14.93 -8.56 2.91
N PHE A 534 -16.13 -8.88 2.39
CA PHE A 534 -17.42 -8.54 2.98
C PHE A 534 -17.95 -9.63 3.90
N VAL A 535 -17.68 -10.90 3.59
CA VAL A 535 -18.09 -12.04 4.43
C VAL A 535 -17.45 -11.93 5.81
N ALA A 536 -16.14 -11.65 5.88
CA ALA A 536 -15.41 -11.54 7.14
C ALA A 536 -16.04 -10.54 8.14
N PRO A 537 -16.28 -9.26 7.80
CA PRO A 537 -16.91 -8.32 8.74
C PRO A 537 -18.38 -8.63 9.03
N LEU A 538 -19.16 -9.17 8.07
CA LEU A 538 -20.55 -9.56 8.30
C LEU A 538 -20.65 -10.69 9.33
N LEU A 539 -19.84 -11.74 9.17
CA LEU A 539 -19.82 -12.88 10.09
C LEU A 539 -19.18 -12.53 11.42
N ALA A 540 -18.16 -11.67 11.45
CA ALA A 540 -17.57 -11.20 12.71
C ALA A 540 -18.56 -10.36 13.55
N LEU A 541 -19.37 -9.49 12.91
CA LEU A 541 -20.45 -8.77 13.60
C LEU A 541 -21.47 -9.74 14.21
N ALA A 542 -21.97 -10.70 13.42
CA ALA A 542 -22.90 -11.71 13.91
C ALA A 542 -22.28 -12.57 15.03
N GLY A 543 -21.05 -13.05 14.83
CA GLY A 543 -20.32 -13.88 15.78
C GLY A 543 -20.05 -13.16 17.09
N GLY A 544 -19.72 -11.87 17.07
CA GLY A 544 -19.54 -11.09 18.29
C GLY A 544 -20.79 -11.07 19.16
N TYR A 545 -21.97 -10.94 18.54
CA TYR A 545 -23.25 -11.07 19.23
C TYR A 545 -23.46 -12.49 19.78
N GLY A 546 -23.30 -13.52 18.95
CA GLY A 546 -23.50 -14.92 19.35
C GLY A 546 -22.60 -15.37 20.52
N VAL A 547 -21.31 -15.06 20.46
CA VAL A 547 -20.34 -15.34 21.52
C VAL A 547 -20.75 -14.66 22.84
N THR A 548 -21.23 -13.42 22.76
CA THR A 548 -21.60 -12.65 23.96
C THR A 548 -22.88 -13.17 24.59
N GLU A 549 -23.91 -13.49 23.79
CA GLU A 549 -25.17 -14.02 24.31
C GLU A 549 -24.97 -15.38 24.99
N LEU A 550 -24.18 -16.27 24.39
CA LEU A 550 -23.87 -17.57 25.01
C LEU A 550 -22.96 -17.47 26.23
N GLY A 551 -22.06 -16.48 26.25
CA GLY A 551 -21.27 -16.17 27.44
C GLY A 551 -22.13 -15.73 28.63
N GLY A 552 -23.34 -15.22 28.39
CA GLY A 552 -24.32 -14.86 29.41
C GLY A 552 -23.73 -13.96 30.51
N LYS A 553 -23.57 -14.51 31.72
CA LYS A 553 -23.03 -13.79 32.88
C LYS A 553 -21.51 -13.62 32.86
N ARG A 554 -20.79 -14.39 32.03
CA ARG A 554 -19.32 -14.34 31.86
C ARG A 554 -18.93 -14.04 30.40
N PRO A 555 -19.33 -12.88 29.86
CA PRO A 555 -18.99 -12.50 28.48
C PRO A 555 -17.48 -12.25 28.30
N ASP A 556 -16.75 -11.99 29.39
CA ASP A 556 -15.30 -11.92 29.46
C ASP A 556 -14.64 -13.27 29.20
N ALA A 557 -15.14 -14.35 29.82
CA ALA A 557 -14.65 -15.70 29.55
C ALA A 557 -14.95 -16.15 28.11
N ALA A 558 -16.12 -15.79 27.58
CA ALA A 558 -16.47 -16.06 26.19
C ALA A 558 -15.58 -15.28 25.21
N ALA A 559 -15.25 -14.01 25.52
CA ALA A 559 -14.31 -13.23 24.74
C ALA A 559 -12.90 -13.83 24.77
N ALA A 560 -12.44 -14.32 25.92
CA ALA A 560 -11.16 -15.01 26.04
C ALA A 560 -11.13 -16.30 25.21
N ALA A 561 -12.20 -17.12 25.26
CA ALA A 561 -12.30 -18.32 24.43
C ALA A 561 -12.29 -18.00 22.93
N ALA A 562 -13.02 -16.96 22.51
CA ALA A 562 -13.01 -16.50 21.13
C ALA A 562 -11.62 -16.00 20.69
N LEU A 563 -10.90 -15.28 21.56
CA LEU A 563 -9.53 -14.84 21.30
C LEU A 563 -8.57 -16.02 21.16
N CYS A 564 -8.59 -16.98 22.08
CA CYS A 564 -7.71 -18.15 22.03
C CYS A 564 -7.97 -18.97 20.77
N MET A 565 -9.24 -19.22 20.43
CA MET A 565 -9.61 -19.95 19.22
C MET A 565 -9.14 -19.21 17.96
N ALA A 566 -9.40 -17.89 17.87
CA ALA A 566 -8.98 -17.10 16.73
C ALA A 566 -7.46 -17.05 16.58
N ALA A 567 -6.73 -16.94 17.70
CA ALA A 567 -5.28 -16.99 17.72
C ALA A 567 -4.75 -18.35 17.22
N VAL A 568 -5.26 -19.47 17.76
CA VAL A 568 -4.84 -20.81 17.33
C VAL A 568 -5.11 -21.03 15.84
N CYS A 569 -6.26 -20.59 15.34
CA CYS A 569 -6.62 -20.79 13.94
C CYS A 569 -5.79 -19.96 12.96
N VAL A 570 -5.34 -18.77 13.35
CA VAL A 570 -4.57 -17.89 12.46
C VAL A 570 -3.05 -18.11 12.54
N MET A 571 -2.58 -18.77 13.60
CA MET A 571 -1.15 -19.06 13.81
C MET A 571 -0.46 -19.77 12.63
N PRO A 572 -1.07 -20.77 11.95
CA PRO A 572 -0.43 -21.40 10.79
C PRO A 572 -0.13 -20.43 9.66
N THR A 573 -1.07 -19.51 9.35
CA THR A 573 -0.88 -18.46 8.34
C THR A 573 0.24 -17.51 8.77
N LEU A 574 0.19 -16.99 10.00
CA LEU A 574 1.23 -16.10 10.51
C LEU A 574 2.61 -16.78 10.53
N SER A 575 2.67 -18.06 10.92
CA SER A 575 3.91 -18.84 10.95
C SER A 575 4.46 -19.10 9.54
N GLY A 576 3.59 -19.44 8.57
CA GLY A 576 3.99 -19.61 7.18
C GLY A 576 4.61 -18.34 6.60
N GLU A 577 3.99 -17.19 6.85
CA GLU A 577 4.51 -15.90 6.42
C GLU A 577 5.78 -15.49 7.19
N LEU A 578 5.86 -15.77 8.51
CA LEU A 578 7.04 -15.48 9.34
C LEU A 578 8.34 -16.04 8.73
N HIS A 579 8.27 -17.27 8.19
CA HIS A 579 9.39 -18.01 7.62
C HIS A 579 9.53 -17.86 6.09
N GLY A 580 8.71 -17.02 5.45
CA GLY A 580 8.77 -16.78 4.01
C GLY A 580 10.11 -16.16 3.57
N ALA A 581 10.68 -16.66 2.46
CA ALA A 581 12.03 -16.30 2.01
C ALA A 581 12.14 -14.93 1.30
N ARG A 582 11.03 -14.25 1.00
CA ARG A 582 11.01 -12.97 0.25
C ARG A 582 10.75 -11.80 1.18
N SER A 583 11.80 -11.31 1.83
CA SER A 583 11.75 -10.09 2.65
C SER A 583 12.80 -9.07 2.23
N ILE A 584 12.53 -7.81 2.56
CA ILE A 584 13.47 -6.70 2.49
C ILE A 584 13.85 -6.28 3.91
N GLU A 585 15.13 -6.10 4.16
CA GLU A 585 15.65 -5.67 5.46
C GLU A 585 15.39 -4.18 5.71
N GLN A 586 15.39 -3.78 6.97
CA GLN A 586 15.38 -2.36 7.31
C GLN A 586 16.59 -1.68 6.69
N GLY A 587 16.31 -0.62 5.95
CA GLY A 587 17.30 0.16 5.25
C GLY A 587 17.71 -0.33 3.87
N ALA A 588 17.16 -1.45 3.43
CA ALA A 588 17.33 -1.88 2.06
C ALA A 588 16.50 -1.02 1.08
N THR A 589 16.96 -0.90 -0.18
CA THR A 589 16.25 -0.12 -1.20
C THR A 589 15.14 -0.88 -1.88
N VAL A 590 14.12 -0.12 -2.28
CA VAL A 590 13.01 -0.61 -3.09
C VAL A 590 13.43 -0.53 -4.55
N SER A 591 13.16 -1.58 -5.33
CA SER A 591 13.43 -1.52 -6.76
C SER A 591 12.50 -0.49 -7.44
N PRO A 592 13.04 0.43 -8.27
CA PRO A 592 12.23 1.32 -9.08
C PRO A 592 11.64 0.61 -10.31
N HIS A 593 12.12 -0.60 -10.62
CA HIS A 593 11.66 -1.40 -11.75
C HIS A 593 10.36 -2.11 -11.38
N LEU A 594 9.23 -1.48 -11.70
CA LEU A 594 7.94 -2.15 -11.73
C LEU A 594 7.91 -3.01 -13.01
N GLY A 595 8.20 -4.31 -12.89
CA GLY A 595 8.27 -5.21 -14.05
C GLY A 595 6.94 -5.37 -14.81
N LEU A 596 6.95 -6.15 -15.89
CA LEU A 596 5.78 -6.41 -16.77
C LEU A 596 4.50 -6.84 -16.02
N ALA A 597 4.64 -7.41 -14.82
CA ALA A 597 3.54 -7.77 -13.95
C ALA A 597 2.68 -6.57 -13.48
N TYR A 598 3.18 -5.33 -13.62
CA TYR A 598 2.53 -4.10 -13.18
C TYR A 598 2.35 -3.08 -14.32
N ALA A 599 2.16 -3.54 -15.56
CA ALA A 599 1.89 -2.68 -16.72
C ALA A 599 0.50 -1.98 -16.68
N GLU A 600 -0.26 -2.15 -15.60
CA GLU A 600 -1.52 -1.43 -15.39
C GLU A 600 -1.31 0.08 -15.30
N TYR A 601 -2.27 0.85 -15.82
CA TYR A 601 -2.27 2.32 -15.73
C TYR A 601 -1.06 3.00 -16.40
N THR A 602 -0.48 2.34 -17.39
CA THR A 602 0.64 2.84 -18.19
C THR A 602 0.17 3.35 -19.56
N LEU A 603 1.03 4.11 -20.23
CA LEU A 603 0.77 4.56 -21.60
C LEU A 603 0.78 3.35 -22.56
N PRO A 604 -0.16 3.26 -23.51
CA PRO A 604 -0.16 2.22 -24.52
C PRO A 604 1.18 2.14 -25.27
N ASP A 605 1.52 0.95 -25.77
CA ASP A 605 2.70 0.71 -26.60
C ASP A 605 4.05 1.09 -25.95
N THR A 606 4.11 1.16 -24.61
CA THR A 606 5.33 1.41 -23.86
C THR A 606 6.19 0.14 -23.75
N ASN A 607 7.47 0.24 -24.14
CA ASN A 607 8.48 -0.77 -23.90
C ASN A 607 9.24 -0.49 -22.59
N PHE A 608 8.90 -1.21 -21.52
CA PHE A 608 9.52 -1.05 -20.21
C PHE A 608 10.99 -1.51 -20.14
N LEU A 609 11.49 -2.23 -21.15
CA LEU A 609 12.92 -2.59 -21.18
C LEU A 609 13.79 -1.37 -21.50
N GLU A 610 13.25 -0.43 -22.27
CA GLU A 610 13.92 0.81 -22.65
C GLU A 610 13.99 1.83 -21.51
N THR A 611 13.26 1.63 -20.40
CA THR A 611 13.41 2.50 -19.21
C THR A 611 14.77 2.33 -18.52
N ARG A 612 15.57 1.34 -18.93
CA ARG A 612 16.98 1.23 -18.51
C ARG A 612 17.82 2.38 -19.05
N ASP A 613 17.48 2.89 -20.23
CA ASP A 613 18.13 4.05 -20.81
C ASP A 613 17.59 5.33 -20.17
N ARG A 614 18.45 6.04 -19.44
CA ARG A 614 18.16 7.33 -18.83
C ARG A 614 18.88 8.50 -19.52
N SER A 615 19.60 8.23 -20.61
CA SER A 615 20.35 9.25 -21.33
C SER A 615 19.40 10.22 -22.04
N LEU A 616 19.85 11.46 -22.26
CA LEU A 616 19.13 12.41 -23.11
C LEU A 616 19.26 11.97 -24.57
N HIS A 617 18.15 11.93 -25.30
CA HIS A 617 18.19 11.73 -26.76
C HIS A 617 18.09 13.10 -27.42
N ILE A 618 19.15 13.49 -28.11
CA ILE A 618 19.28 14.81 -28.73
C ILE A 618 19.37 14.62 -30.24
N GLU A 619 18.49 15.28 -30.98
CA GLU A 619 18.54 15.35 -32.44
C GLU A 619 18.69 16.79 -32.89
N GLY A 620 19.48 17.02 -33.95
CA GLY A 620 19.79 18.35 -34.46
C GLY A 620 20.98 19.01 -33.76
N GLY A 621 21.16 20.31 -33.97
CA GLY A 621 22.32 21.07 -33.48
C GLY A 621 22.13 21.64 -32.07
N VAL A 622 21.60 20.83 -31.15
CA VAL A 622 21.34 21.22 -29.76
C VAL A 622 22.43 20.65 -28.85
N ALA A 623 22.98 21.47 -27.97
CA ALA A 623 23.84 21.08 -26.86
C ALA A 623 23.10 21.29 -25.55
N VAL A 624 23.27 20.36 -24.60
CA VAL A 624 22.66 20.42 -23.27
C VAL A 624 23.76 20.44 -22.22
N ALA A 625 23.69 21.37 -21.29
CA ALA A 625 24.58 21.51 -20.14
C ALA A 625 23.77 21.68 -18.84
N ASP A 626 24.42 21.52 -17.69
CA ASP A 626 23.82 21.70 -16.35
C ASP A 626 22.48 20.96 -16.18
N TYR A 627 22.36 19.77 -16.78
CA TYR A 627 21.17 18.94 -16.68
C TYR A 627 21.02 18.40 -15.26
N ALA A 628 19.85 18.60 -14.68
CA ALA A 628 19.48 18.02 -13.39
C ALA A 628 18.03 17.54 -13.42
N LYS A 629 17.80 16.31 -12.95
CA LYS A 629 16.47 15.72 -12.80
C LYS A 629 16.15 15.44 -11.34
N ARG A 630 15.08 16.04 -10.85
CA ARG A 630 14.56 15.83 -9.48
C ARG A 630 13.13 15.31 -9.56
N GLY A 631 13.00 13.99 -9.48
CA GLY A 631 11.71 13.31 -9.60
C GLY A 631 11.07 13.57 -10.97
N THR A 632 9.99 14.37 -10.96
CA THR A 632 9.21 14.79 -12.14
C THR A 632 9.56 16.19 -12.65
N THR A 633 10.63 16.81 -12.12
CA THR A 633 11.11 18.13 -12.54
C THR A 633 12.48 18.01 -13.18
N ILE A 634 12.69 18.66 -14.32
CA ILE A 634 13.96 18.75 -15.03
C ILE A 634 14.33 20.22 -15.20
N THR A 635 15.61 20.53 -15.01
CA THR A 635 16.24 21.80 -15.36
C THR A 635 17.48 21.52 -16.20
N ALA A 636 17.69 22.28 -17.26
CA ALA A 636 18.88 22.16 -18.10
C ALA A 636 19.16 23.49 -18.82
N GLN A 637 20.43 23.75 -19.14
CA GLN A 637 20.82 24.79 -20.10
C GLN A 637 20.85 24.19 -21.49
N VAL A 638 20.25 24.87 -22.47
CA VAL A 638 20.27 24.42 -23.86
C VAL A 638 20.81 25.51 -24.78
N GLU A 639 21.71 25.12 -25.67
CA GLU A 639 22.23 25.97 -26.74
C GLU A 639 21.93 25.28 -28.08
N ALA A 640 21.23 25.96 -29.00
CA ALA A 640 20.79 25.39 -30.27
C ALA A 640 21.36 26.18 -31.45
N ALA A 641 22.36 25.63 -32.13
CA ALA A 641 22.89 26.18 -33.38
C ALA A 641 21.92 26.01 -34.55
N THR A 642 21.19 24.90 -34.58
CA THR A 642 20.07 24.63 -35.49
C THR A 642 18.87 24.13 -34.71
N GLU A 643 17.68 24.17 -35.32
CA GLU A 643 16.49 23.58 -34.72
C GLU A 643 16.73 22.09 -34.43
N GLY A 644 16.31 21.64 -33.25
CA GLY A 644 16.45 20.26 -32.83
C GLY A 644 15.49 19.90 -31.71
N THR A 645 15.57 18.66 -31.27
CA THR A 645 14.70 18.09 -30.24
C THR A 645 15.53 17.46 -29.14
N VAL A 646 15.02 17.58 -27.90
CA VAL A 646 15.61 16.93 -26.73
C VAL A 646 14.52 16.09 -26.09
N SER A 647 14.77 14.78 -25.97
CA SER A 647 13.89 13.82 -25.33
C SER A 647 14.47 13.37 -23.99
N PHE A 648 13.64 13.44 -22.95
CA PHE A 648 14.01 13.25 -21.55
C PHE A 648 13.47 11.92 -21.01
N PRO A 649 14.13 11.30 -20.01
CA PRO A 649 13.72 10.02 -19.43
C PRO A 649 12.55 10.20 -18.44
N LEU A 650 11.41 10.64 -18.97
CA LEU A 650 10.13 10.80 -18.28
C LEU A 650 9.02 10.33 -19.21
N PHE A 651 8.03 9.59 -18.71
CA PHE A 651 6.85 9.26 -19.49
C PHE A 651 5.94 10.48 -19.66
N ASP A 652 5.52 10.75 -20.89
CA ASP A 652 4.68 11.88 -21.27
C ASP A 652 3.20 11.67 -20.90
N TYR A 653 2.93 11.59 -19.60
CA TYR A 653 1.56 11.65 -19.10
C TYR A 653 1.03 13.08 -19.21
N ASP A 654 -0.20 13.20 -19.72
CA ASP A 654 -0.84 14.49 -19.95
C ASP A 654 -0.93 15.37 -18.67
N GLY A 655 -0.05 16.36 -18.57
CA GLY A 655 0.09 17.20 -17.39
C GLY A 655 1.46 17.87 -17.24
N TYR A 656 2.46 17.46 -18.04
CA TYR A 656 3.74 18.16 -18.14
C TYR A 656 3.60 19.55 -18.77
N ARG A 657 4.47 20.45 -18.31
CA ARG A 657 4.69 21.78 -18.90
C ARG A 657 6.18 21.99 -19.05
N ALA A 658 6.56 22.72 -20.08
CA ALA A 658 7.93 23.12 -20.33
C ALA A 658 8.00 24.64 -20.52
N THR A 659 9.07 25.24 -20.03
CA THR A 659 9.40 26.65 -20.30
C THR A 659 10.83 26.76 -20.78
N LEU A 660 11.06 27.65 -21.74
CA LEU A 660 12.37 28.07 -22.23
C LEU A 660 12.53 29.57 -21.96
N ASN A 661 13.53 29.95 -21.15
CA ASN A 661 13.72 31.34 -20.70
C ASN A 661 12.45 31.95 -20.07
N GLY A 662 11.67 31.13 -19.36
CA GLY A 662 10.40 31.49 -18.73
C GLY A 662 9.19 31.57 -19.65
N GLN A 663 9.35 31.37 -20.97
CA GLN A 663 8.23 31.28 -21.92
C GLN A 663 7.75 29.84 -22.09
N GLU A 664 6.44 29.60 -22.05
CA GLU A 664 5.85 28.26 -22.15
C GLU A 664 6.03 27.71 -23.58
N ILE A 665 6.62 26.52 -23.69
CA ILE A 665 6.81 25.79 -24.95
C ILE A 665 5.99 24.50 -24.94
N ALA A 666 5.74 23.94 -26.13
CA ALA A 666 5.00 22.69 -26.25
C ALA A 666 5.85 21.51 -25.75
N VAL A 667 5.17 20.57 -25.09
CA VAL A 667 5.69 19.22 -24.80
C VAL A 667 5.08 18.29 -25.84
N GLU A 668 5.95 17.51 -26.49
CA GLU A 668 5.62 16.51 -27.50
C GLU A 668 5.92 15.12 -26.94
N THR A 669 5.23 14.10 -27.45
CA THR A 669 5.52 12.70 -27.13
C THR A 669 6.59 12.19 -28.09
N GLY A 670 7.75 11.84 -27.56
CA GLY A 670 8.84 11.22 -28.29
C GLY A 670 8.77 9.69 -28.32
N ASP A 671 9.85 9.07 -28.78
CA ASP A 671 9.98 7.61 -28.83
C ASP A 671 9.78 6.98 -27.43
N ASN A 672 9.14 5.81 -27.41
CA ASN A 672 8.76 5.08 -26.20
C ASN A 672 7.99 5.94 -25.16
N ASN A 673 7.16 6.86 -25.64
CA ASN A 673 6.36 7.78 -24.83
C ASN A 673 7.19 8.71 -23.93
N ARG A 674 8.42 9.07 -24.34
CA ARG A 674 9.26 10.01 -23.61
C ARG A 674 8.77 11.45 -23.75
N VAL A 675 8.96 12.25 -22.71
CA VAL A 675 8.74 13.70 -22.78
C VAL A 675 9.78 14.32 -23.71
N GLN A 676 9.33 14.98 -24.77
CA GLN A 676 10.17 15.64 -25.75
C GLN A 676 9.83 17.12 -25.87
N ILE A 677 10.85 17.95 -26.12
CA ILE A 677 10.67 19.36 -26.45
C ILE A 677 11.39 19.69 -27.75
N ARG A 678 10.90 20.72 -28.44
CA ARG A 678 11.58 21.30 -29.59
C ARG A 678 12.30 22.58 -29.20
N VAL A 679 13.56 22.68 -29.56
CA VAL A 679 14.43 23.83 -29.26
C VAL A 679 14.70 24.58 -30.58
N PRO A 680 14.20 25.82 -30.74
CA PRO A 680 14.43 26.61 -31.94
C PRO A 680 15.90 26.97 -32.17
N ALA A 681 16.31 27.16 -33.43
CA ALA A 681 17.64 27.66 -33.76
C ALA A 681 17.92 29.04 -33.14
N GLY A 682 19.15 29.26 -32.69
CA GLY A 682 19.56 30.49 -32.01
C GLY A 682 19.08 30.60 -30.55
N THR A 683 18.58 29.51 -29.97
CA THR A 683 18.22 29.46 -28.56
C THR A 683 19.48 29.33 -27.71
N ASP A 684 19.58 30.16 -26.69
CA ASP A 684 20.50 30.02 -25.56
C ASP A 684 19.71 30.31 -24.29
N GLY A 685 19.62 29.32 -23.40
CA GLY A 685 19.17 29.53 -22.03
C GLY A 685 18.46 28.35 -21.37
N GLU A 686 17.73 28.67 -20.30
CA GLU A 686 17.27 27.68 -19.34
C GLU A 686 15.96 27.03 -19.78
N VAL A 687 15.99 25.70 -19.90
CA VAL A 687 14.82 24.84 -20.02
C VAL A 687 14.42 24.33 -18.64
N ARG A 688 13.13 24.43 -18.35
CA ARG A 688 12.53 23.80 -17.17
C ARG A 688 11.29 23.02 -17.56
N ILE A 689 11.23 21.76 -17.15
CA ILE A 689 10.09 20.86 -17.36
C ILE A 689 9.58 20.40 -16.00
N TRP A 690 8.26 20.39 -15.79
CA TRP A 690 7.67 19.87 -14.56
C TRP A 690 6.24 19.37 -14.76
N PHE A 691 5.83 18.43 -13.92
CA PHE A 691 4.44 17.99 -13.88
C PHE A 691 3.54 19.02 -13.17
N ALA A 692 2.76 19.76 -13.94
CA ALA A 692 1.85 20.80 -13.42
C ALA A 692 0.41 20.32 -13.23
N GLY A 693 0.03 19.25 -13.95
CA GLY A 693 -1.34 18.79 -14.07
C GLY A 693 -2.25 19.80 -14.79
N LYS A 694 -3.57 19.56 -14.73
CA LYS A 694 -4.56 20.45 -15.35
C LYS A 694 -5.04 21.55 -14.41
N ARG A 695 -5.24 22.76 -14.95
CA ARG A 695 -5.74 23.91 -14.17
C ARG A 695 -7.10 23.62 -13.52
N TRP A 696 -7.98 22.89 -14.19
CA TRP A 696 -9.31 22.57 -13.69
C TRP A 696 -9.30 21.55 -12.53
N TRP A 697 -8.22 20.77 -12.35
CA TRP A 697 -8.06 19.91 -11.17
C TRP A 697 -8.05 20.71 -9.88
N LYS A 698 -7.50 21.94 -9.89
CA LYS A 698 -7.51 22.84 -8.73
C LYS A 698 -8.93 23.18 -8.27
N ILE A 699 -9.90 23.21 -9.20
CA ILE A 699 -11.31 23.45 -8.88
C ILE A 699 -11.89 22.24 -8.15
N THR A 700 -11.63 21.03 -8.64
CA THR A 700 -12.10 19.80 -8.00
C THR A 700 -11.47 19.60 -6.62
N ASP A 701 -10.20 19.98 -6.47
CA ASP A 701 -9.48 19.98 -5.19
C ASP A 701 -10.14 20.94 -4.18
N ALA A 702 -10.45 22.16 -4.62
CA ALA A 702 -11.12 23.17 -3.80
C ALA A 702 -12.53 22.71 -3.38
N VAL A 703 -13.28 22.06 -4.27
CA VAL A 703 -14.63 21.52 -3.96
C VAL A 703 -14.54 20.43 -2.89
N SER A 704 -13.63 19.46 -3.04
CA SER A 704 -13.45 18.39 -2.04
C SER A 704 -12.97 18.94 -0.71
N LEU A 705 -12.06 19.91 -0.71
CA LEU A 705 -11.60 20.59 0.51
C LEU A 705 -12.75 21.35 1.19
N ALA A 706 -13.56 22.10 0.44
CA ALA A 706 -14.72 22.81 0.98
C ALA A 706 -15.75 21.85 1.60
N ALA A 707 -16.01 20.72 0.94
CA ALA A 707 -16.88 19.66 1.46
C ALA A 707 -16.34 19.09 2.78
N LEU A 708 -15.03 18.81 2.86
CA LEU A 708 -14.37 18.34 4.07
C LEU A 708 -14.49 19.34 5.22
N LEU A 709 -14.19 20.61 4.96
CA LEU A 709 -14.31 21.70 5.95
C LEU A 709 -15.76 21.85 6.44
N ALA A 710 -16.75 21.76 5.56
CA ALA A 710 -18.16 21.81 5.94
C ALA A 710 -18.56 20.66 6.88
N VAL A 711 -18.05 19.44 6.65
CA VAL A 711 -18.27 18.29 7.54
C VAL A 711 -17.61 18.52 8.90
N MET A 712 -16.39 19.04 8.94
CA MET A 712 -15.65 19.30 10.17
C MET A 712 -16.28 20.40 11.02
N LEU A 713 -16.66 21.53 10.40
CA LEU A 713 -17.24 22.69 11.09
C LEU A 713 -18.61 22.37 11.70
N ARG A 714 -19.45 21.61 10.99
CA ARG A 714 -20.79 21.25 11.48
C ARG A 714 -20.77 20.36 12.73
N ARG A 715 -19.71 19.56 12.92
CA ARG A 715 -19.47 18.81 14.17
C ARG A 715 -19.17 19.71 15.37
N LYS A 716 -18.62 20.91 15.13
CA LYS A 716 -18.24 21.87 16.18
C LYS A 716 -19.45 22.69 16.66
N PHE A 717 -20.34 23.09 15.75
CA PHE A 717 -21.54 23.88 16.08
C PHE A 717 -22.73 23.05 16.58
N GLY A 718 -22.83 21.76 16.22
CA GLY A 718 -23.90 20.88 16.73
C GLY A 718 -23.74 20.44 18.20
N LYS A 719 -22.71 20.88 18.91
CA LYS A 719 -22.53 20.68 20.36
C LYS A 719 -22.89 21.92 21.19
N GLN A 720 -23.27 23.03 20.54
CA GLN A 720 -23.66 24.29 21.19
C GLN A 720 -25.14 24.64 20.99
N ALA A 721 -25.94 23.72 20.44
CA ALA A 721 -27.39 23.87 20.26
C ALA A 721 -28.14 22.77 21.00
#